data_AF-E8WRN9-F1
#
_entry.id   AF-E8WRN9-F1
#
_cell.length_a   1.000
_cell.length_b   1.000
_cell.length_c   1.000
_cell.angle_alpha   90.00
_cell.angle_beta   90.00
_cell.angle_gamma   90.00
#
_symmetry.space_group_name_H-M   'P 1'
#
loop_
_entity.id
_entity.type
_entity.pdbx_description
1 polymer ?
#
loop_
_entity_poly.entity_id
_entity_poly.type
_entity_poly.pdbx_seq_one_letter_code
_entity_poly.pdbx_strand_id
1 'polypeptide(L)'
;MSPRKKYLFIGLGVIAALLLFTVAILPVIVKNKAVTALEEATGRKAQIGSVSINPLTLHVKVDDFAIAGEAGPPLVAFRELHASLAPASIFKRALILSEITLDAPTFNLVRTAPNRFNFSDIIDRQSKEKKSEKGTPLQFSLNNISIKNGSIEFDDRMVGGGRKHSVRELNIAIPFISNSPYLAERYIDPRITALVNGASFNFAGKLKPMSKSLETSVHVGLKQLNLPQLVAYYPVKPPADLTSGKLTVDMDIGYRISADKEPELVLKGMSRLDDVAVDLPGGKPLARLPGLEVKAAKLEVLNKNLQFDSIAATGLELFIERNRRGEWTYSRLVSSKKGEPEAAAEPEQKTTVLLPSFSCSKATIHFQDDLPKGGFRTTASDIDLSIGNFSTAPGTSASYRLSLKPDNDATLKTEGTFSATPLTVTSKLQLAGLKIQRAWPYLSQYLTAPVQGSVGMTSEVSYSEAAGLTVQKANISVAGLSARYGKKEGFDLATLQVSDASFRQSDNRLEIGSIRLAQGSLSLSKEADGKLSLLSLIPDRPVPPPLAQKPKKTDKKATSAQAASSRRRTAYNLKRIQLEKLNFAFTDKTFEEPPRFTLRNTNLTLSNLQGPKFTPAALRFSTTYGKRSTLKANGALTPAPFRYKGNVSVAHLPIRDFEPYFPDSFNFSVIGGTLDTTMNLDLAIKDGKAKGSFRGNAGVRDFHSIDAVGDEDLLKWESLQFDEFRGDFDPFTLSIRQVALNDVYSRIIIRKDGTLNLQDLVKKEPAAQTAALPATAAAPATQQAPVPSAKQPPSAGPTAPAAPAPAAQRQISVGSVTIQNGTLAFTDNHMPQTFNSTFYNLGGRVSGLTSEESKFADVDLRGNLENHSPMQISGRLNPLRDDLFVDLKISFRDIELSPATPYSGIYLGYAIDKGKLFLDLKYLIERKQLTSENKVFIDQFTFGDKVESSQATNLPVKLAIALLKDRKGEIHLDLPVTGRTDDPQFSIWRLIGRALKNLLVKAATSPFALLSSIGGGGQDFSVIDFAPGSSELPVGEEKKLTQLAKVLEDRPGLKLEVKGFVDKGKDPEGYRQELLNKKVKNEKFLYLVKEQQTKEGDSSENVQLSAEEYSKFLKAVYKKEKFPKPRNVLGMVKDLPDNEMKKLIIANTVVGENELQSLARERAATVIDFLVAKGGLPAEKLFQGSENIYKAPEKESASRSRVEFNAIAR
;
A
#
# COMPACT_ATOMS: atom_id res chain seq x y z
N MET A 1 57.12 -91.12 -89.37
CA MET A 1 56.08 -90.54 -88.48
C MET A 1 54.72 -90.72 -89.14
N SER A 2 53.71 -91.28 -88.45
CA SER A 2 52.37 -91.44 -89.03
C SER A 2 51.76 -90.08 -89.42
N PRO A 3 50.85 -89.99 -90.41
CA PRO A 3 50.24 -88.72 -90.83
C PRO A 3 49.59 -87.96 -89.67
N ARG A 4 49.09 -88.67 -88.65
CA ARG A 4 48.61 -88.07 -87.39
C ARG A 4 49.68 -87.26 -86.63
N LYS A 5 50.96 -87.64 -86.68
CA LYS A 5 52.05 -86.88 -86.02
C LYS A 5 52.43 -85.60 -86.78
N LYS A 6 52.31 -85.54 -88.11
CA LYS A 6 52.67 -84.34 -88.92
C LYS A 6 51.66 -83.21 -88.76
N TYR A 7 50.36 -83.54 -88.76
CA TYR A 7 49.30 -82.59 -88.42
C TYR A 7 49.35 -82.13 -86.96
N LEU A 8 49.82 -82.98 -86.04
CA LEU A 8 50.07 -82.60 -84.65
C LEU A 8 51.17 -81.54 -84.52
N PHE A 9 52.31 -81.69 -85.22
CA PHE A 9 53.40 -80.70 -85.16
C PHE A 9 53.06 -79.37 -85.85
N ILE A 10 52.33 -79.40 -86.98
CA ILE A 10 51.83 -78.17 -87.64
C ILE A 10 50.79 -77.48 -86.74
N GLY A 11 49.88 -78.25 -86.13
CA GLY A 11 48.92 -77.74 -85.15
C GLY A 11 49.61 -77.12 -83.93
N LEU A 12 50.64 -77.77 -83.37
CA LEU A 12 51.45 -77.23 -82.28
C LEU A 12 52.20 -75.96 -82.70
N GLY A 13 52.76 -75.91 -83.91
CA GLY A 13 53.45 -74.73 -84.43
C GLY A 13 52.52 -73.54 -84.65
N VAL A 14 51.32 -73.76 -85.17
CA VAL A 14 50.28 -72.73 -85.33
C VAL A 14 49.76 -72.25 -83.97
N ILE A 15 49.53 -73.16 -83.02
CA ILE A 15 49.14 -72.81 -81.65
C ILE A 15 50.25 -72.00 -80.96
N ALA A 16 51.52 -72.42 -81.09
CA ALA A 16 52.67 -71.69 -80.53
C ALA A 16 52.83 -70.31 -81.17
N ALA A 17 52.66 -70.17 -82.49
CA ALA A 17 52.68 -68.88 -83.19
C ALA A 17 51.52 -67.98 -82.78
N LEU A 18 50.31 -68.52 -82.60
CA LEU A 18 49.14 -67.79 -82.10
C LEU A 18 49.31 -67.37 -80.63
N LEU A 19 49.88 -68.22 -79.78
CA LEU A 19 50.20 -67.90 -78.38
C LEU A 19 51.29 -66.82 -78.32
N LEU A 20 52.35 -66.93 -79.12
CA LEU A 20 53.41 -65.92 -79.17
C LEU A 20 52.91 -64.58 -79.76
N PHE A 21 52.06 -64.63 -80.78
CA PHE A 21 51.38 -63.44 -81.31
C PHE A 21 50.50 -62.77 -80.25
N THR A 22 49.66 -63.54 -79.53
CA THR A 22 48.75 -63.00 -78.51
C THR A 22 49.46 -62.46 -77.26
N VAL A 23 50.62 -63.02 -76.89
CA VAL A 23 51.40 -62.58 -75.71
C VAL A 23 52.39 -61.45 -76.04
N ALA A 24 53.03 -61.44 -77.21
CA ALA A 24 54.10 -60.47 -77.51
C ALA A 24 53.69 -59.36 -78.50
N ILE A 25 52.96 -59.69 -79.58
CA ILE A 25 52.65 -58.74 -80.66
C ILE A 25 51.31 -58.05 -80.43
N LEU A 26 50.27 -58.82 -80.10
CA LEU A 26 48.91 -58.34 -79.91
C LEU A 26 48.81 -57.25 -78.83
N PRO A 27 49.49 -57.33 -77.66
CA PRO A 27 49.36 -56.28 -76.65
C PRO A 27 49.96 -54.93 -77.11
N VAL A 28 51.02 -54.94 -77.92
CA VAL A 28 51.59 -53.72 -78.54
C VAL A 28 50.62 -53.12 -79.55
N ILE A 29 50.00 -53.95 -80.39
CA ILE A 29 48.98 -53.51 -81.35
C ILE A 29 47.78 -52.93 -80.59
N VAL A 30 47.28 -53.63 -79.57
CA VAL A 30 46.16 -53.20 -78.74
C VAL A 30 46.48 -51.89 -78.05
N LYS A 31 47.67 -51.73 -77.45
CA LYS A 31 48.13 -50.48 -76.85
C LYS A 31 48.07 -49.32 -77.85
N ASN A 32 48.75 -49.44 -79.00
CA ASN A 32 48.84 -48.34 -79.96
C ASN A 32 47.48 -48.01 -80.57
N LYS A 33 46.69 -49.03 -80.96
CA LYS A 33 45.34 -48.81 -81.49
C LYS A 33 44.39 -48.23 -80.44
N ALA A 34 44.46 -48.68 -79.18
CA ALA A 34 43.63 -48.15 -78.12
C ALA A 34 43.97 -46.68 -77.84
N VAL A 35 45.25 -46.30 -77.81
CA VAL A 35 45.67 -44.90 -77.69
C VAL A 35 45.10 -44.07 -78.84
N THR A 36 45.35 -44.45 -80.10
CA THR A 36 44.83 -43.70 -81.26
C THR A 36 43.30 -43.61 -81.26
N ALA A 37 42.61 -44.72 -80.98
CA ALA A 37 41.14 -44.74 -80.93
C ALA A 37 40.59 -43.88 -79.79
N LEU A 38 41.25 -43.85 -78.63
CA LEU A 38 40.86 -42.98 -77.52
C LEU A 38 41.14 -41.51 -77.84
N GLU A 39 42.27 -41.19 -78.49
CA GLU A 39 42.59 -39.82 -78.91
C GLU A 39 41.59 -39.30 -79.95
N GLU A 40 41.19 -40.14 -80.91
CA GLU A 40 40.17 -39.82 -81.90
C GLU A 40 38.78 -39.67 -81.25
N ALA A 41 38.37 -40.64 -80.42
CA ALA A 41 37.06 -40.66 -79.80
C ALA A 41 36.87 -39.59 -78.70
N THR A 42 37.96 -39.15 -78.05
CA THR A 42 37.89 -38.14 -76.99
C THR A 42 38.40 -36.77 -77.42
N GLY A 43 39.22 -36.68 -78.48
CA GLY A 43 39.95 -35.46 -78.83
C GLY A 43 40.98 -35.03 -77.78
N ARG A 44 41.41 -35.93 -76.88
CA ARG A 44 42.37 -35.69 -75.81
C ARG A 44 43.53 -36.68 -75.93
N LYS A 45 44.75 -36.26 -75.58
CA LYS A 45 45.91 -37.15 -75.55
C LYS A 45 45.67 -38.29 -74.54
N ALA A 46 45.95 -39.52 -74.96
CA ALA A 46 45.81 -40.71 -74.13
C ALA A 46 47.17 -41.42 -73.96
N GLN A 47 47.41 -41.97 -72.77
CA GLN A 47 48.62 -42.72 -72.46
C GLN A 47 48.26 -44.07 -71.85
N ILE A 48 49.00 -45.10 -72.26
CA ILE A 48 48.97 -46.45 -71.68
C ILE A 48 50.43 -46.88 -71.44
N GLY A 49 50.78 -47.27 -70.21
CA GLY A 49 52.10 -47.80 -69.87
C GLY A 49 52.36 -49.14 -70.56
N SER A 50 51.64 -50.18 -70.15
CA SER A 50 51.69 -51.51 -70.77
C SER A 50 50.29 -52.14 -70.90
N VAL A 51 50.16 -53.04 -71.88
CA VAL A 51 49.02 -53.97 -71.99
C VAL A 51 49.62 -55.37 -71.97
N SER A 52 49.01 -56.30 -71.22
CA SER A 52 49.34 -57.72 -71.27
C SER A 52 48.07 -58.53 -71.42
N ILE A 53 48.13 -59.59 -72.23
CA ILE A 53 47.00 -60.46 -72.54
C ILE A 53 47.45 -61.90 -72.31
N ASN A 54 46.75 -62.62 -71.43
CA ASN A 54 46.95 -64.05 -71.24
C ASN A 54 45.86 -64.80 -72.02
N PRO A 55 46.20 -65.46 -73.14
CA PRO A 55 45.23 -66.14 -74.00
C PRO A 55 44.65 -67.42 -73.41
N LEU A 56 45.31 -68.04 -72.41
CA LEU A 56 44.85 -69.27 -71.76
C LEU A 56 43.80 -68.98 -70.69
N THR A 57 44.00 -67.91 -69.93
CA THR A 57 43.07 -67.48 -68.88
C THR A 57 42.09 -66.41 -69.36
N LEU A 58 42.21 -65.97 -70.61
CA LEU A 58 41.44 -64.86 -71.21
C LEU A 58 41.47 -63.58 -70.35
N HIS A 59 42.63 -63.31 -69.75
CA HIS A 59 42.85 -62.20 -68.83
C HIS A 59 43.59 -61.06 -69.54
N VAL A 60 43.09 -59.83 -69.39
CA VAL A 60 43.70 -58.61 -69.91
C VAL A 60 44.08 -57.72 -68.74
N LYS A 61 45.31 -57.22 -68.76
CA LYS A 61 45.83 -56.26 -67.78
C LYS A 61 46.36 -55.02 -68.50
N VAL A 62 46.02 -53.83 -68.00
CA VAL A 62 46.45 -52.52 -68.50
C VAL A 62 47.08 -51.75 -67.35
N ASP A 63 48.32 -51.29 -67.52
CA ASP A 63 49.07 -50.52 -66.53
C ASP A 63 49.26 -49.05 -66.97
N ASP A 64 49.24 -48.14 -65.99
CA ASP A 64 49.52 -46.71 -66.09
C ASP A 64 48.74 -46.03 -67.23
N PHE A 65 47.42 -45.97 -67.07
CA PHE A 65 46.52 -45.31 -68.00
C PHE A 65 46.26 -43.86 -67.61
N ALA A 66 46.24 -42.93 -68.58
CA ALA A 66 45.81 -41.55 -68.36
C ALA A 66 45.19 -40.92 -69.62
N ILE A 67 44.15 -40.11 -69.45
CA ILE A 67 43.62 -39.19 -70.46
C ILE A 67 43.88 -37.76 -70.00
N ALA A 68 44.51 -36.95 -70.86
CA ALA A 68 44.85 -35.56 -70.55
C ALA A 68 43.60 -34.69 -70.30
N GLY A 69 43.70 -33.80 -69.30
CA GLY A 69 42.73 -32.73 -69.08
C GLY A 69 42.93 -31.54 -70.02
N GLU A 70 42.05 -30.53 -69.93
CA GLU A 70 42.09 -29.32 -70.77
C GLU A 70 43.21 -28.35 -70.39
N ALA A 71 43.43 -28.16 -69.09
CA ALA A 71 44.57 -27.46 -68.51
C ALA A 71 44.71 -27.92 -67.06
N GLY A 72 45.68 -28.77 -66.74
CA GLY A 72 45.89 -29.31 -65.39
C GLY A 72 46.06 -30.84 -65.34
N PRO A 73 45.74 -31.50 -64.21
CA PRO A 73 45.93 -32.94 -64.04
C PRO A 73 45.07 -33.77 -65.03
N PRO A 74 45.41 -35.05 -65.27
CA PRO A 74 44.64 -35.93 -66.14
C PRO A 74 43.15 -35.99 -65.76
N LEU A 75 42.26 -35.99 -66.76
CA LEU A 75 40.81 -36.08 -66.55
C LEU A 75 40.44 -37.40 -65.86
N VAL A 76 41.00 -38.50 -66.38
CA VAL A 76 40.91 -39.85 -65.82
C VAL A 76 42.29 -40.47 -65.87
N ALA A 77 42.73 -41.11 -64.80
CA ALA A 77 43.91 -41.98 -64.80
C ALA A 77 43.69 -43.18 -63.88
N PHE A 78 44.45 -44.26 -64.06
CA PHE A 78 44.48 -45.39 -63.13
C PHE A 78 45.83 -46.10 -63.20
N ARG A 79 46.22 -46.72 -62.09
CA ARG A 79 47.46 -47.51 -62.02
C ARG A 79 47.32 -48.81 -62.78
N GLU A 80 46.21 -49.52 -62.56
CA GLU A 80 46.07 -50.88 -63.06
C GLU A 80 44.59 -51.23 -63.31
N LEU A 81 44.30 -51.86 -64.46
CA LEU A 81 42.99 -52.44 -64.79
C LEU A 81 43.18 -53.91 -65.16
N HIS A 82 42.41 -54.78 -64.52
CA HIS A 82 42.31 -56.21 -64.82
C HIS A 82 40.91 -56.54 -65.29
N ALA A 83 40.80 -57.32 -66.36
CA ALA A 83 39.53 -57.84 -66.83
C ALA A 83 39.69 -59.28 -67.35
N SER A 84 38.85 -60.19 -66.87
CA SER A 84 38.83 -61.59 -67.33
C SER A 84 37.57 -61.86 -68.15
N LEU A 85 37.72 -62.29 -69.41
CA LEU A 85 36.61 -62.69 -70.27
C LEU A 85 36.23 -64.14 -70.00
N ALA A 86 34.95 -64.42 -69.75
CA ALA A 86 34.50 -65.79 -69.57
C ALA A 86 34.44 -66.51 -70.94
N PRO A 87 34.94 -67.76 -71.06
CA PRO A 87 34.81 -68.53 -72.31
C PRO A 87 33.36 -68.66 -72.81
N ALA A 88 32.40 -68.64 -71.87
CA ALA A 88 30.97 -68.64 -72.16
C ALA A 88 30.51 -67.45 -73.01
N SER A 89 31.24 -66.33 -73.06
CA SER A 89 30.92 -65.16 -73.89
C SER A 89 30.81 -65.48 -75.38
N ILE A 90 31.66 -66.39 -75.87
CA ILE A 90 31.70 -66.78 -77.28
C ILE A 90 30.43 -67.59 -77.64
N PHE A 91 30.08 -68.57 -76.80
CA PHE A 91 28.94 -69.45 -77.05
C PHE A 91 27.58 -68.78 -76.76
N LYS A 92 27.52 -67.90 -75.76
CA LYS A 92 26.29 -67.17 -75.38
C LYS A 92 26.05 -65.90 -76.20
N ARG A 93 26.97 -65.52 -77.10
CA ARG A 93 26.92 -64.26 -77.88
C ARG A 93 26.66 -63.04 -76.99
N ALA A 94 27.24 -63.04 -75.79
CA ALA A 94 27.06 -62.02 -74.77
C ALA A 94 28.40 -61.64 -74.15
N LEU A 95 28.59 -60.37 -73.79
CA LEU A 95 29.80 -59.92 -73.10
C LEU A 95 29.73 -60.36 -71.63
N ILE A 96 30.51 -61.37 -71.25
CA ILE A 96 30.51 -61.92 -69.89
C ILE A 96 31.92 -61.77 -69.32
N LEU A 97 32.09 -60.84 -68.39
CA LEU A 97 33.34 -60.68 -67.66
C LEU A 97 33.22 -61.39 -66.31
N SER A 98 34.18 -62.27 -65.98
CA SER A 98 34.19 -63.00 -64.70
C SER A 98 34.76 -62.16 -63.56
N GLU A 99 35.61 -61.19 -63.87
CA GLU A 99 36.20 -60.24 -62.93
C GLU A 99 36.55 -58.94 -63.65
N ILE A 100 36.36 -57.81 -62.97
CA ILE A 100 36.84 -56.50 -63.39
C ILE A 100 37.40 -55.78 -62.16
N THR A 101 38.71 -55.56 -62.11
CA THR A 101 39.35 -54.85 -60.99
C THR A 101 40.06 -53.61 -61.51
N LEU A 102 39.75 -52.45 -60.94
CA LEU A 102 40.36 -51.16 -61.26
C LEU A 102 41.04 -50.58 -60.01
N ASP A 103 42.36 -50.43 -60.04
CA ASP A 103 43.15 -49.99 -58.90
C ASP A 103 43.71 -48.58 -59.08
N ALA A 104 43.59 -47.80 -57.99
CA ALA A 104 43.93 -46.39 -57.88
C ALA A 104 43.39 -45.49 -59.02
N PRO A 105 42.09 -45.57 -59.39
CA PRO A 105 41.55 -44.66 -60.40
C PRO A 105 41.38 -43.25 -59.85
N THR A 106 41.86 -42.25 -60.58
CA THR A 106 41.75 -40.83 -60.25
C THR A 106 40.87 -40.11 -61.28
N PHE A 107 39.87 -39.37 -60.81
CA PHE A 107 38.98 -38.55 -61.65
C PHE A 107 39.09 -37.08 -61.25
N ASN A 108 39.37 -36.19 -62.20
CA ASN A 108 39.40 -34.74 -61.98
C ASN A 108 38.24 -34.08 -62.73
N LEU A 109 37.15 -33.80 -62.01
CA LEU A 109 35.91 -33.30 -62.56
C LEU A 109 35.76 -31.80 -62.26
N VAL A 110 35.45 -31.00 -63.27
CA VAL A 110 35.22 -29.56 -63.09
C VAL A 110 33.89 -29.20 -63.74
N ARG A 111 32.96 -28.63 -62.98
CA ARG A 111 31.73 -28.07 -63.54
C ARG A 111 31.96 -26.63 -63.95
N THR A 112 31.84 -26.35 -65.25
CA THR A 112 32.18 -25.05 -65.87
C THR A 112 30.97 -24.18 -66.15
N ALA A 113 29.80 -24.79 -66.42
CA ALA A 113 28.52 -24.09 -66.64
C ALA A 113 27.35 -24.97 -66.12
N PRO A 114 26.08 -24.50 -66.12
CA PRO A 114 24.94 -25.37 -65.82
C PRO A 114 24.95 -26.57 -66.77
N ASN A 115 25.00 -27.80 -66.23
CA ASN A 115 25.09 -29.05 -66.98
C ASN A 115 26.29 -29.17 -67.95
N ARG A 116 27.35 -28.38 -67.75
CA ARG A 116 28.61 -28.47 -68.52
C ARG A 116 29.80 -28.72 -67.62
N PHE A 117 30.68 -29.60 -68.07
CA PHE A 117 31.87 -30.05 -67.35
C PHE A 117 33.11 -30.00 -68.25
N ASN A 118 34.30 -30.17 -67.68
CA ASN A 118 35.59 -30.28 -68.39
C ASN A 118 35.72 -31.50 -69.33
N PHE A 119 34.68 -32.33 -69.43
CA PHE A 119 34.55 -33.43 -70.38
C PHE A 119 33.32 -33.32 -71.28
N SER A 120 32.54 -32.24 -71.20
CA SER A 120 31.33 -32.09 -72.04
C SER A 120 31.66 -31.98 -73.53
N ASP A 121 32.84 -31.48 -73.89
CA ASP A 121 33.35 -31.47 -75.26
C ASP A 121 33.51 -32.90 -75.84
N ILE A 122 33.91 -33.86 -75.00
CA ILE A 122 34.01 -35.27 -75.37
C ILE A 122 32.62 -35.83 -75.70
N ILE A 123 31.63 -35.55 -74.84
CA ILE A 123 30.24 -36.00 -75.04
C ILE A 123 29.62 -35.35 -76.29
N ASP A 124 29.83 -34.06 -76.50
CA ASP A 124 29.34 -33.33 -77.68
C ASP A 124 29.93 -33.87 -78.98
N ARG A 125 31.21 -34.27 -78.96
CA ARG A 125 31.89 -34.90 -80.12
C ARG A 125 31.25 -36.24 -80.47
N GLN A 126 31.08 -37.12 -79.48
CA GLN A 126 30.50 -38.46 -79.71
C GLN A 126 29.02 -38.42 -80.10
N SER A 127 28.26 -37.44 -79.60
CA SER A 127 26.86 -37.26 -79.97
C SER A 127 26.67 -36.72 -81.39
N LYS A 128 27.65 -35.98 -81.94
CA LYS A 128 27.67 -35.55 -83.35
C LYS A 128 28.05 -36.68 -84.32
N GLU A 129 28.88 -37.64 -83.89
CA GLU A 129 29.33 -38.76 -84.73
C GLU A 129 28.34 -39.91 -84.84
N LYS A 130 27.39 -40.06 -83.89
CA LYS A 130 26.38 -41.11 -83.94
C LYS A 130 25.13 -40.70 -84.74
N LYS A 131 25.10 -41.04 -86.04
CA LYS A 131 23.85 -41.29 -86.78
C LYS A 131 23.67 -42.80 -87.03
N SER A 132 22.56 -43.33 -86.50
CA SER A 132 21.88 -44.60 -86.84
C SER A 132 22.33 -45.91 -86.16
N GLU A 133 21.38 -46.63 -85.55
CA GLU A 133 20.79 -47.92 -86.01
C GLU A 133 20.03 -48.64 -84.88
N LYS A 134 18.77 -49.06 -85.14
CA LYS A 134 17.96 -49.88 -84.21
C LYS A 134 18.37 -51.35 -84.32
N GLY A 135 19.46 -51.73 -83.64
CA GLY A 135 19.85 -53.12 -83.41
C GLY A 135 19.34 -53.67 -82.06
N THR A 136 19.23 -55.00 -81.93
CA THR A 136 18.93 -55.68 -80.66
C THR A 136 20.02 -55.35 -79.63
N PRO A 137 19.68 -55.00 -78.37
CA PRO A 137 20.68 -54.59 -77.39
C PRO A 137 21.64 -55.73 -77.05
N LEU A 138 22.94 -55.42 -76.98
CA LEU A 138 23.98 -56.36 -76.57
C LEU A 138 23.68 -56.89 -75.16
N GLN A 139 23.58 -58.21 -75.01
CA GLN A 139 23.49 -58.84 -73.69
C GLN A 139 24.86 -58.84 -73.03
N PHE A 140 24.91 -58.47 -71.75
CA PHE A 140 26.13 -58.45 -70.96
C PHE A 140 25.90 -58.90 -69.51
N SER A 141 26.96 -59.44 -68.90
CA SER A 141 27.05 -59.78 -67.49
C SER A 141 28.46 -59.50 -66.99
N LEU A 142 28.60 -58.46 -66.18
CA LEU A 142 29.86 -58.06 -65.56
C LEU A 142 29.85 -58.62 -64.13
N ASN A 143 30.78 -59.50 -63.78
CA ASN A 143 30.85 -60.15 -62.47
C ASN A 143 32.10 -59.70 -61.72
N ASN A 144 32.03 -59.73 -60.39
CA ASN A 144 33.10 -59.38 -59.46
C ASN A 144 33.78 -58.04 -59.82
N ILE A 145 32.98 -56.97 -59.87
CA ILE A 145 33.48 -55.62 -60.16
C ILE A 145 34.07 -55.03 -58.88
N SER A 146 35.34 -54.66 -58.91
CA SER A 146 36.05 -54.04 -57.80
C SER A 146 36.78 -52.77 -58.23
N ILE A 147 36.58 -51.67 -57.50
CA ILE A 147 37.42 -50.48 -57.55
C ILE A 147 38.15 -50.38 -56.21
N LYS A 148 39.46 -50.18 -56.24
CA LYS A 148 40.30 -50.07 -55.04
C LYS A 148 41.07 -48.76 -55.05
N ASN A 149 41.19 -48.12 -53.88
CA ASN A 149 42.02 -46.93 -53.67
C ASN A 149 41.72 -45.74 -54.62
N GLY A 150 40.48 -45.59 -55.09
CA GLY A 150 40.13 -44.52 -56.04
C GLY A 150 40.08 -43.13 -55.40
N SER A 151 40.20 -42.09 -56.23
CA SER A 151 40.01 -40.71 -55.81
C SER A 151 39.24 -39.88 -56.84
N ILE A 152 38.38 -38.98 -56.37
CA ILE A 152 37.64 -38.01 -57.20
C ILE A 152 37.90 -36.63 -56.64
N GLU A 153 38.42 -35.71 -57.45
CA GLU A 153 38.48 -34.28 -57.13
C GLU A 153 37.44 -33.58 -57.99
N PHE A 154 36.47 -32.92 -57.36
CA PHE A 154 35.36 -32.24 -58.02
C PHE A 154 35.36 -30.73 -57.71
N ASP A 155 35.61 -29.90 -58.72
CA ASP A 155 35.60 -28.43 -58.64
C ASP A 155 34.31 -27.89 -59.27
N ASP A 156 33.33 -27.55 -58.45
CA ASP A 156 32.09 -26.89 -58.89
C ASP A 156 32.25 -25.37 -58.89
N ARG A 157 32.47 -24.80 -60.07
CA ARG A 157 32.62 -23.36 -60.27
C ARG A 157 31.29 -22.62 -60.42
N MET A 158 30.18 -23.34 -60.53
CA MET A 158 28.83 -22.77 -60.71
C MET A 158 28.18 -22.38 -59.39
N VAL A 159 28.62 -22.98 -58.30
CA VAL A 159 28.17 -22.62 -56.96
C VAL A 159 28.82 -21.30 -56.54
N GLY A 160 28.05 -20.41 -55.90
CA GLY A 160 28.54 -19.10 -55.46
C GLY A 160 29.82 -19.20 -54.62
N GLY A 161 30.91 -18.60 -55.12
CA GLY A 161 32.24 -18.62 -54.50
C GLY A 161 33.10 -19.85 -54.82
N GLY A 162 32.67 -20.76 -55.69
CA GLY A 162 33.37 -22.00 -56.04
C GLY A 162 33.42 -23.00 -54.89
N ARG A 163 33.19 -24.29 -55.16
CA ARG A 163 33.27 -25.36 -54.16
C ARG A 163 34.09 -26.52 -54.69
N LYS A 164 35.03 -26.99 -53.87
CA LYS A 164 35.83 -28.20 -54.14
C LYS A 164 35.41 -29.31 -53.22
N HIS A 165 35.19 -30.49 -53.79
CA HIS A 165 34.91 -31.71 -53.08
C HIS A 165 35.94 -32.77 -53.43
N SER A 166 36.38 -33.52 -52.43
CA SER A 166 37.32 -34.63 -52.60
C SER A 166 36.69 -35.93 -52.12
N VAL A 167 36.86 -36.99 -52.89
CA VAL A 167 36.57 -38.36 -52.48
C VAL A 167 37.90 -39.09 -52.53
N ARG A 168 38.33 -39.68 -51.42
CA ARG A 168 39.59 -40.43 -51.31
C ARG A 168 39.31 -41.83 -50.79
N GLU A 169 40.25 -42.75 -50.99
CA GLU A 169 40.12 -44.15 -50.55
C GLU A 169 38.80 -44.79 -51.04
N LEU A 170 38.37 -44.46 -52.26
CA LEU A 170 37.15 -44.97 -52.84
C LEU A 170 37.32 -46.46 -53.17
N ASN A 171 36.63 -47.30 -52.42
CA ASN A 171 36.54 -48.73 -52.65
C ASN A 171 35.09 -49.08 -53.03
N ILE A 172 34.90 -49.71 -54.18
CA ILE A 172 33.59 -50.17 -54.65
C ILE A 172 33.68 -51.66 -54.91
N ALA A 173 32.71 -52.43 -54.43
CA ALA A 173 32.58 -53.86 -54.73
C ALA A 173 31.14 -54.14 -55.16
N ILE A 174 30.95 -54.61 -56.39
CA ILE A 174 29.64 -54.97 -56.95
C ILE A 174 29.71 -56.42 -57.43
N PRO A 175 28.92 -57.35 -56.85
CA PRO A 175 28.99 -58.77 -57.19
C PRO A 175 28.73 -59.05 -58.68
N PHE A 176 27.70 -58.44 -59.26
CA PHE A 176 27.46 -58.47 -60.70
C PHE A 176 26.54 -57.33 -61.16
N ILE A 177 26.61 -57.00 -62.46
CA ILE A 177 25.64 -56.17 -63.19
C ILE A 177 25.31 -56.91 -64.49
N SER A 178 24.03 -57.16 -64.76
CA SER A 178 23.61 -57.94 -65.92
C SER A 178 22.25 -57.47 -66.44
N ASN A 179 22.10 -57.44 -67.77
CA ASN A 179 20.81 -57.20 -68.45
C ASN A 179 20.17 -58.51 -68.94
N SER A 180 20.66 -59.67 -68.49
CA SER A 180 20.05 -60.97 -68.79
C SER A 180 18.74 -61.15 -68.01
N PRO A 181 17.64 -61.64 -68.62
CA PRO A 181 16.34 -61.78 -67.96
C PRO A 181 16.36 -62.50 -66.60
N TYR A 182 17.20 -63.54 -66.46
CA TYR A 182 17.31 -64.33 -65.22
C TYR A 182 18.08 -63.61 -64.09
N LEU A 183 19.07 -62.80 -64.44
CA LEU A 183 19.92 -62.09 -63.47
C LEU A 183 19.39 -60.70 -63.15
N ALA A 184 18.59 -60.10 -64.05
CA ALA A 184 17.97 -58.79 -63.89
C ALA A 184 16.95 -58.74 -62.71
N GLU A 185 16.35 -59.89 -62.36
CA GLU A 185 15.40 -60.00 -61.24
C GLU A 185 16.05 -60.38 -59.90
N ARG A 186 17.37 -60.62 -59.86
CA ARG A 186 18.08 -60.98 -58.63
C ARG A 186 18.56 -59.75 -57.86
N TYR A 187 18.61 -59.88 -56.53
CA TYR A 187 19.23 -58.87 -55.68
C TYR A 187 20.74 -58.84 -55.87
N ILE A 188 21.29 -57.63 -55.93
CA ILE A 188 22.74 -57.37 -55.87
C ILE A 188 23.08 -56.69 -54.54
N ASP A 189 24.24 -57.04 -53.99
CA ASP A 189 24.71 -56.54 -52.69
C ASP A 189 25.96 -55.63 -52.83
N PRO A 190 25.86 -54.42 -53.44
CA PRO A 190 26.98 -53.51 -53.58
C PRO A 190 27.50 -52.99 -52.23
N ARG A 191 28.81 -52.75 -52.17
CA ARG A 191 29.48 -52.10 -51.05
C ARG A 191 30.35 -50.95 -51.56
N ILE A 192 30.28 -49.81 -50.89
CA ILE A 192 31.09 -48.63 -51.17
C ILE A 192 31.64 -48.10 -49.85
N THR A 193 32.94 -47.83 -49.80
CA THR A 193 33.57 -47.07 -48.71
C THR A 193 34.43 -45.96 -49.31
N ALA A 194 34.44 -44.79 -48.67
CA ALA A 194 35.24 -43.65 -49.11
C ALA A 194 35.42 -42.61 -47.99
N LEU A 195 36.39 -41.72 -48.15
CA LEU A 195 36.51 -40.47 -47.40
C LEU A 195 36.00 -39.32 -48.26
N VAL A 196 34.79 -38.84 -47.98
CA VAL A 196 34.14 -37.73 -48.71
C VAL A 196 34.36 -36.43 -47.95
N ASN A 197 35.17 -35.52 -48.49
CA ASN A 197 35.60 -34.28 -47.84
C ASN A 197 36.21 -34.52 -46.44
N GLY A 198 36.90 -35.64 -46.28
CA GLY A 198 37.45 -36.10 -44.99
C GLY A 198 36.46 -36.85 -44.09
N ALA A 199 35.17 -36.91 -44.43
CA ALA A 199 34.16 -37.67 -43.69
C ALA A 199 34.12 -39.13 -44.15
N SER A 200 34.13 -40.07 -43.21
CA SER A 200 34.01 -41.50 -43.53
C SER A 200 32.60 -41.80 -44.04
N PHE A 201 32.51 -42.32 -45.27
CA PHE A 201 31.29 -42.76 -45.94
C PHE A 201 31.33 -44.26 -46.13
N ASN A 202 30.23 -44.93 -45.80
CA ASN A 202 29.98 -46.33 -46.13
C ASN A 202 28.56 -46.49 -46.67
N PHE A 203 28.42 -47.40 -47.62
CA PHE A 203 27.15 -47.78 -48.22
C PHE A 203 27.18 -49.28 -48.47
N ALA A 204 26.16 -50.00 -48.01
CA ALA A 204 26.01 -51.42 -48.26
C ALA A 204 24.54 -51.80 -48.27
N GLY A 205 24.09 -52.65 -49.19
CA GLY A 205 22.68 -53.03 -49.19
C GLY A 205 22.27 -53.88 -50.37
N LYS A 206 21.00 -54.28 -50.40
CA LYS A 206 20.39 -55.09 -51.47
C LYS A 206 19.62 -54.20 -52.44
N LEU A 207 19.92 -54.30 -53.72
CA LEU A 207 19.22 -53.57 -54.78
C LEU A 207 18.66 -54.56 -55.82
N LYS A 208 17.46 -54.30 -56.33
CA LYS A 208 16.86 -54.98 -57.49
C LYS A 208 16.73 -53.98 -58.67
N PRO A 209 17.80 -53.74 -59.44
CA PRO A 209 17.92 -52.55 -60.30
C PRO A 209 17.15 -52.61 -61.63
N MET A 210 16.66 -53.77 -62.09
CA MET A 210 16.15 -53.94 -63.47
C MET A 210 14.88 -54.82 -63.54
N SER A 211 13.75 -54.37 -62.97
CA SER A 211 12.46 -55.08 -63.11
C SER A 211 11.24 -54.15 -63.19
N LYS A 212 10.02 -54.70 -63.34
CA LYS A 212 8.74 -53.96 -63.23
C LYS A 212 8.52 -53.34 -61.84
N SER A 213 9.31 -53.74 -60.85
CA SER A 213 9.43 -53.11 -59.53
C SER A 213 10.90 -52.79 -59.20
N LEU A 214 11.12 -51.73 -58.44
CA LEU A 214 12.42 -51.38 -57.88
C LEU A 214 12.33 -51.53 -56.36
N GLU A 215 13.17 -52.41 -55.81
CA GLU A 215 13.29 -52.64 -54.38
C GLU A 215 14.73 -52.39 -53.96
N THR A 216 14.92 -51.50 -52.98
CA THR A 216 16.21 -51.06 -52.47
C THR A 216 16.16 -51.10 -50.96
N SER A 217 17.12 -51.79 -50.32
CA SER A 217 17.32 -51.76 -48.88
C SER A 217 18.80 -51.56 -48.62
N VAL A 218 19.18 -50.33 -48.24
CA VAL A 218 20.57 -49.90 -48.13
C VAL A 218 20.86 -49.29 -46.78
N HIS A 219 21.99 -49.65 -46.23
CA HIS A 219 22.60 -49.05 -45.07
C HIS A 219 23.56 -47.95 -45.53
N VAL A 220 23.43 -46.76 -44.95
CA VAL A 220 24.23 -45.58 -45.26
C VAL A 220 24.82 -45.02 -43.97
N GLY A 221 26.15 -45.10 -43.86
CA GLY A 221 26.90 -44.51 -42.78
C GLY A 221 27.74 -43.32 -43.25
N LEU A 222 27.65 -42.21 -42.54
CA LEU A 222 28.44 -41.00 -42.79
C LEU A 222 28.87 -40.41 -41.46
N LYS A 223 30.17 -40.19 -41.25
CA LYS A 223 30.70 -39.68 -39.97
C LYS A 223 31.32 -38.30 -40.12
N GLN A 224 30.79 -37.33 -39.36
CA GLN A 224 31.35 -35.97 -39.21
C GLN A 224 31.49 -35.17 -40.52
N LEU A 225 30.47 -35.21 -41.39
CA LEU A 225 30.41 -34.41 -42.61
C LEU A 225 30.27 -32.91 -42.30
N ASN A 226 31.17 -32.09 -42.84
CA ASN A 226 31.15 -30.63 -42.69
C ASN A 226 30.00 -29.97 -43.49
N LEU A 227 28.97 -29.48 -42.80
CA LEU A 227 27.75 -28.95 -43.41
C LEU A 227 27.89 -27.59 -44.12
N PRO A 228 28.64 -26.59 -43.61
CA PRO A 228 28.86 -25.32 -44.31
C PRO A 228 29.28 -25.44 -45.78
N GLN A 229 30.01 -26.50 -46.15
CA GLN A 229 30.40 -26.76 -47.55
C GLN A 229 29.19 -27.09 -48.45
N LEU A 230 28.14 -27.69 -47.90
CA LEU A 230 26.94 -28.12 -48.62
C LEU A 230 25.85 -27.07 -48.69
N VAL A 231 25.80 -26.11 -47.76
CA VAL A 231 24.78 -25.03 -47.77
C VAL A 231 24.83 -24.20 -49.04
N ALA A 232 25.99 -24.11 -49.69
CA ALA A 232 26.15 -23.42 -50.97
C ALA A 232 25.34 -24.06 -52.12
N TYR A 233 24.93 -25.32 -51.98
CA TYR A 233 24.07 -26.04 -52.93
C TYR A 233 22.58 -25.84 -52.65
N TYR A 234 22.20 -25.09 -51.62
CA TYR A 234 20.79 -24.83 -51.32
C TYR A 234 20.21 -23.85 -52.37
N PRO A 235 19.04 -24.13 -52.97
CA PRO A 235 18.55 -23.39 -54.14
C PRO A 235 18.31 -21.89 -53.91
N VAL A 236 18.03 -21.50 -52.67
CA VAL A 236 17.76 -20.12 -52.26
C VAL A 236 18.70 -19.77 -51.14
N LYS A 237 19.40 -18.62 -51.18
CA LYS A 237 20.27 -18.22 -50.07
C LYS A 237 19.44 -18.16 -48.75
N PRO A 238 19.78 -18.94 -47.71
CA PRO A 238 19.04 -18.91 -46.46
C PRO A 238 19.15 -17.52 -45.79
N PRO A 239 18.15 -17.11 -45.00
CA PRO A 239 18.14 -15.79 -44.36
C PRO A 239 19.13 -15.68 -43.18
N ALA A 240 19.85 -16.77 -42.87
CA ALA A 240 20.90 -16.87 -41.86
C ALA A 240 22.03 -17.75 -42.40
N ASP A 241 23.26 -17.48 -41.95
CA ASP A 241 24.48 -18.15 -42.36
C ASP A 241 24.80 -19.32 -41.40
N LEU A 242 24.96 -20.54 -41.92
CA LEU A 242 25.47 -21.68 -41.16
C LEU A 242 27.00 -21.62 -41.11
N THR A 243 27.56 -21.15 -40.00
CA THR A 243 29.01 -20.91 -39.86
C THR A 243 29.78 -22.17 -39.43
N SER A 244 29.15 -23.07 -38.68
CA SER A 244 29.71 -24.39 -38.34
C SER A 244 28.62 -25.45 -38.22
N GLY A 245 29.01 -26.72 -38.35
CA GLY A 245 28.14 -27.87 -38.10
C GLY A 245 28.69 -29.15 -38.74
N LYS A 246 28.63 -30.26 -38.01
CA LYS A 246 29.03 -31.58 -38.49
C LYS A 246 27.86 -32.54 -38.42
N LEU A 247 27.65 -33.31 -39.49
CA LEU A 247 26.58 -34.29 -39.61
C LEU A 247 27.13 -35.72 -39.55
N THR A 248 26.56 -36.53 -38.67
CA THR A 248 26.74 -37.98 -38.64
C THR A 248 25.39 -38.64 -38.96
N VAL A 249 25.38 -39.63 -39.85
CA VAL A 249 24.21 -40.40 -40.28
C VAL A 249 24.57 -41.87 -40.19
N ASP A 250 23.66 -42.66 -39.65
CA ASP A 250 23.76 -44.12 -39.61
C ASP A 250 22.35 -44.66 -39.83
N MET A 251 21.99 -44.92 -41.09
CA MET A 251 20.59 -45.13 -41.50
C MET A 251 20.41 -46.32 -42.44
N ASP A 252 19.37 -47.10 -42.16
CA ASP A 252 18.75 -48.03 -43.10
C ASP A 252 17.68 -47.30 -43.91
N ILE A 253 17.81 -47.35 -45.23
CA ILE A 253 16.93 -46.73 -46.21
C ILE A 253 16.27 -47.84 -47.03
N GLY A 254 14.94 -47.94 -46.92
CA GLY A 254 14.11 -48.82 -47.73
C GLY A 254 13.33 -48.02 -48.76
N TYR A 255 13.49 -48.32 -50.04
CA TYR A 255 12.69 -47.74 -51.12
C TYR A 255 12.04 -48.85 -51.96
N ARG A 256 10.72 -48.77 -52.14
CA ARG A 256 9.95 -49.73 -52.95
C ARG A 256 9.02 -49.00 -53.87
N ILE A 257 9.04 -49.34 -55.16
CA ILE A 257 8.08 -48.85 -56.15
C ILE A 257 7.73 -49.98 -57.12
N SER A 258 6.46 -50.07 -57.50
CA SER A 258 5.96 -51.03 -58.49
C SER A 258 4.92 -50.36 -59.37
N ALA A 259 4.65 -50.89 -60.56
CA ALA A 259 3.71 -50.29 -61.51
C ALA A 259 2.29 -50.03 -60.94
N ASP A 260 1.86 -50.81 -59.95
CA ASP A 260 0.48 -50.81 -59.44
C ASP A 260 0.34 -50.28 -57.99
N LYS A 261 1.42 -49.78 -57.37
CA LYS A 261 1.41 -49.28 -55.98
C LYS A 261 2.16 -47.97 -55.86
N GLU A 262 1.71 -47.13 -54.93
CA GLU A 262 2.42 -45.90 -54.56
C GLU A 262 3.82 -46.22 -54.04
N PRO A 263 4.81 -45.34 -54.30
CA PRO A 263 6.16 -45.51 -53.81
C PRO A 263 6.21 -45.44 -52.28
N GLU A 264 6.95 -46.35 -51.67
CA GLU A 264 7.25 -46.36 -50.23
C GLU A 264 8.71 -45.94 -50.00
N LEU A 265 8.92 -44.98 -49.11
CA LEU A 265 10.25 -44.61 -48.60
C LEU A 265 10.24 -44.69 -47.08
N VAL A 266 11.02 -45.63 -46.55
CA VAL A 266 11.14 -45.91 -45.11
C VAL A 266 12.56 -45.63 -44.67
N LEU A 267 12.74 -44.78 -43.66
CA LEU A 267 14.03 -44.49 -43.04
C LEU A 267 14.03 -44.99 -41.58
N LYS A 268 15.11 -45.65 -41.16
CA LYS A 268 15.34 -46.10 -39.79
C LYS A 268 16.80 -45.91 -39.41
N GLY A 269 17.09 -45.59 -38.15
CA GLY A 269 18.46 -45.42 -37.66
C GLY A 269 18.65 -44.10 -36.94
N MET A 270 19.87 -43.56 -36.96
CA MET A 270 20.18 -42.33 -36.24
C MET A 270 20.80 -41.24 -37.12
N SER A 271 20.55 -39.99 -36.74
CA SER A 271 21.33 -38.84 -37.18
C SER A 271 21.80 -38.03 -35.98
N ARG A 272 22.97 -37.41 -36.11
CA ARG A 272 23.54 -36.54 -35.11
C ARG A 272 24.14 -35.29 -35.75
N LEU A 273 23.83 -34.14 -35.17
CA LEU A 273 24.45 -32.86 -35.46
C LEU A 273 25.34 -32.45 -34.30
N ASP A 274 26.57 -32.05 -34.60
CA ASP A 274 27.55 -31.54 -33.64
C ASP A 274 28.00 -30.12 -34.02
N ASP A 275 28.30 -29.30 -33.01
CA ASP A 275 28.92 -27.97 -33.16
C ASP A 275 28.18 -27.04 -34.16
N VAL A 276 26.85 -27.04 -34.16
CA VAL A 276 26.06 -26.21 -35.09
C VAL A 276 26.03 -24.76 -34.61
N ALA A 277 26.46 -23.83 -35.47
CA ALA A 277 26.37 -22.40 -35.25
C ALA A 277 25.67 -21.71 -36.42
N VAL A 278 24.64 -20.93 -36.10
CA VAL A 278 23.85 -20.17 -37.08
C VAL A 278 23.89 -18.70 -36.70
N ASP A 279 24.26 -17.87 -37.67
CA ASP A 279 24.40 -16.42 -37.51
C ASP A 279 23.50 -15.66 -38.48
N LEU A 280 23.01 -14.50 -38.05
CA LEU A 280 22.38 -13.54 -38.94
C LEU A 280 23.43 -12.88 -39.84
N PRO A 281 23.02 -12.38 -41.03
CA PRO A 281 23.89 -11.56 -41.86
C PRO A 281 24.52 -10.41 -41.06
N GLY A 282 25.85 -10.29 -41.11
CA GLY A 282 26.62 -9.34 -40.30
C GLY A 282 27.22 -9.92 -39.00
N GLY A 283 27.13 -11.25 -38.81
CA GLY A 283 27.88 -11.98 -37.78
C GLY A 283 27.23 -12.00 -36.40
N LYS A 284 25.94 -11.66 -36.28
CA LYS A 284 25.21 -11.75 -35.00
C LYS A 284 24.74 -13.18 -34.75
N PRO A 285 24.91 -13.75 -33.55
CA PRO A 285 24.46 -15.10 -33.25
C PRO A 285 22.93 -15.22 -33.31
N LEU A 286 22.43 -16.29 -33.92
CA LEU A 286 21.01 -16.66 -33.93
C LEU A 286 20.75 -17.91 -33.07
N ALA A 287 21.56 -18.95 -33.28
CA ALA A 287 21.48 -20.20 -32.52
C ALA A 287 22.86 -20.87 -32.42
N ARG A 288 23.11 -21.56 -31.30
CA ARG A 288 24.21 -22.51 -31.11
C ARG A 288 23.64 -23.84 -30.61
N LEU A 289 24.16 -24.94 -31.12
CA LEU A 289 23.70 -26.28 -30.78
C LEU A 289 24.91 -27.22 -30.77
N PRO A 290 25.51 -27.46 -29.58
CA PRO A 290 26.64 -28.37 -29.42
C PRO A 290 26.33 -29.81 -29.84
N GLY A 291 25.11 -30.30 -29.56
CA GLY A 291 24.70 -31.65 -29.93
C GLY A 291 23.19 -31.82 -30.08
N LEU A 292 22.78 -32.44 -31.18
CA LEU A 292 21.42 -32.94 -31.41
C LEU A 292 21.50 -34.36 -31.97
N GLU A 293 20.82 -35.29 -31.33
CA GLU A 293 20.68 -36.68 -31.77
C GLU A 293 19.20 -37.00 -32.03
N VAL A 294 18.93 -37.62 -33.17
CA VAL A 294 17.60 -38.07 -33.58
C VAL A 294 17.69 -39.56 -33.89
N LYS A 295 16.92 -40.38 -33.17
CA LYS A 295 16.75 -41.81 -33.43
C LYS A 295 15.38 -42.06 -34.03
N ALA A 296 15.37 -42.51 -35.27
CA ALA A 296 14.19 -42.85 -36.03
C ALA A 296 13.88 -44.36 -35.89
N ALA A 297 12.72 -44.68 -35.32
CA ALA A 297 12.22 -46.04 -35.26
C ALA A 297 11.74 -46.50 -36.65
N LYS A 298 10.95 -45.63 -37.31
CA LYS A 298 10.40 -45.83 -38.66
C LYS A 298 9.83 -44.52 -39.19
N LEU A 299 10.45 -43.93 -40.22
CA LEU A 299 9.93 -42.75 -40.92
C LEU A 299 9.39 -43.16 -42.29
N GLU A 300 8.08 -43.24 -42.43
CA GLU A 300 7.40 -43.44 -43.72
C GLU A 300 7.17 -42.07 -44.36
N VAL A 301 8.21 -41.55 -45.02
CA VAL A 301 8.28 -40.16 -45.49
C VAL A 301 7.14 -39.82 -46.45
N LEU A 302 6.83 -40.74 -47.38
CA LEU A 302 5.80 -40.55 -48.39
C LEU A 302 4.38 -40.71 -47.82
N ASN A 303 4.20 -41.60 -46.83
CA ASN A 303 2.91 -41.83 -46.16
C ASN A 303 2.65 -40.87 -44.98
N LYS A 304 3.54 -39.90 -44.75
CA LYS A 304 3.46 -38.89 -43.67
C LYS A 304 3.29 -39.51 -42.26
N ASN A 305 3.87 -40.67 -42.02
CA ASN A 305 3.87 -41.35 -40.72
C ASN A 305 5.29 -41.41 -40.15
N LEU A 306 5.55 -40.62 -39.11
CA LEU A 306 6.88 -40.38 -38.57
C LEU A 306 6.98 -40.93 -37.14
N GLN A 307 7.69 -42.04 -36.97
CA GLN A 307 7.91 -42.67 -35.66
C GLN A 307 9.38 -42.56 -35.26
N PHE A 308 9.61 -41.92 -34.13
CA PHE A 308 10.93 -41.74 -33.52
C PHE A 308 11.05 -42.63 -32.28
N ASP A 309 12.28 -43.02 -31.93
CA ASP A 309 12.58 -43.59 -30.61
C ASP A 309 12.86 -42.47 -29.62
N SER A 310 13.75 -41.54 -30.00
CA SER A 310 14.13 -40.40 -29.16
C SER A 310 14.68 -39.23 -29.96
N ILE A 311 14.48 -38.01 -29.45
CA ILE A 311 15.17 -36.79 -29.88
C ILE A 311 15.85 -36.18 -28.65
N ALA A 312 17.16 -35.95 -28.72
CA ALA A 312 17.96 -35.43 -27.61
C ALA A 312 18.82 -34.24 -28.05
N ALA A 313 18.61 -33.07 -27.44
CA ALA A 313 19.42 -31.87 -27.64
C ALA A 313 20.18 -31.51 -26.35
N THR A 314 21.44 -31.06 -26.48
CA THR A 314 22.26 -30.65 -25.34
C THR A 314 22.91 -29.30 -25.61
N GLY A 315 22.77 -28.36 -24.67
CA GLY A 315 23.44 -27.05 -24.72
C GLY A 315 22.88 -26.09 -25.78
N LEU A 316 21.60 -26.23 -26.16
CA LEU A 316 20.96 -25.34 -27.14
C LEU A 316 20.96 -23.90 -26.62
N GLU A 317 21.55 -22.99 -27.38
CA GLU A 317 21.59 -21.55 -27.09
C GLU A 317 20.80 -20.80 -28.17
N LEU A 318 19.82 -20.00 -27.77
CA LEU A 318 18.98 -19.23 -28.69
C LEU A 318 19.05 -17.73 -28.39
N PHE A 319 19.09 -16.92 -29.45
CA PHE A 319 19.09 -15.46 -29.37
C PHE A 319 17.76 -14.93 -29.92
N ILE A 320 16.93 -14.39 -29.03
CA ILE A 320 15.57 -13.94 -29.34
C ILE A 320 15.44 -12.46 -29.06
N GLU A 321 15.28 -11.66 -30.12
CA GLU A 321 15.02 -10.22 -29.99
C GLU A 321 13.62 -9.86 -30.50
N ARG A 322 12.95 -8.96 -29.78
CA ARG A 322 11.79 -8.19 -30.25
C ARG A 322 12.20 -6.73 -30.45
N ASN A 323 12.08 -6.23 -31.67
CA ASN A 323 12.48 -4.86 -31.98
C ASN A 323 11.42 -3.82 -31.54
N ARG A 324 11.73 -2.53 -31.66
CA ARG A 324 10.81 -1.42 -31.34
C ARG A 324 9.52 -1.38 -32.17
N ARG A 325 9.46 -2.08 -33.31
CA ARG A 325 8.24 -2.26 -34.12
C ARG A 325 7.38 -3.42 -33.62
N GLY A 326 7.84 -4.14 -32.60
CA GLY A 326 7.18 -5.30 -32.02
C GLY A 326 7.41 -6.59 -32.82
N GLU A 327 8.32 -6.60 -33.79
CA GLU A 327 8.63 -7.74 -34.66
C GLU A 327 9.67 -8.64 -34.00
N TRP A 328 9.42 -9.95 -34.02
CA TRP A 328 10.34 -10.96 -33.48
C TRP A 328 11.42 -11.32 -34.50
N THR A 329 12.63 -11.63 -34.03
CA THR A 329 13.78 -12.04 -34.87
C THR A 329 13.42 -13.14 -35.85
N TYR A 330 12.80 -14.24 -35.39
CA TYR A 330 12.39 -15.35 -36.26
C TYR A 330 11.28 -14.97 -37.25
N SER A 331 10.35 -14.07 -36.89
CA SER A 331 9.30 -13.61 -37.82
C SER A 331 9.87 -12.81 -39.01
N ARG A 332 10.99 -12.12 -38.80
CA ARG A 332 11.72 -11.39 -39.85
C ARG A 332 12.47 -12.33 -40.80
N LEU A 333 12.89 -13.50 -40.31
CA LEU A 333 13.54 -14.54 -41.13
C LEU A 333 12.54 -15.29 -42.02
N VAL A 334 11.30 -15.44 -41.56
CA VAL A 334 10.25 -16.23 -42.25
C VAL A 334 9.37 -15.36 -43.16
N SER A 335 9.46 -14.03 -43.10
CA SER A 335 8.67 -13.13 -43.95
C SER A 335 9.15 -13.16 -45.42
N SER A 336 8.74 -14.20 -46.13
CA SER A 336 8.72 -14.28 -47.59
C SER A 336 7.59 -13.40 -48.16
N LYS A 337 7.79 -12.92 -49.40
CA LYS A 337 6.87 -12.05 -50.14
C LYS A 337 5.40 -12.40 -49.93
N LYS A 338 4.63 -11.42 -49.44
CA LYS A 338 3.17 -11.44 -49.47
C LYS A 338 2.72 -11.28 -50.92
N GLY A 339 2.35 -12.38 -51.58
CA GLY A 339 1.78 -12.33 -52.93
C GLY A 339 1.78 -13.64 -53.67
N GLU A 340 0.90 -14.56 -53.30
CA GLU A 340 0.03 -15.28 -54.24
C GLU A 340 -1.11 -15.96 -53.44
N PRO A 341 -2.38 -15.91 -53.88
CA PRO A 341 -3.44 -16.67 -53.26
C PRO A 341 -3.19 -18.15 -53.58
N GLU A 342 -2.90 -18.94 -52.55
CA GLU A 342 -2.86 -20.38 -52.65
C GLU A 342 -4.27 -20.87 -53.05
N ALA A 343 -4.36 -21.41 -54.27
CA ALA A 343 -5.56 -22.07 -54.75
C ALA A 343 -5.97 -23.14 -53.72
N ALA A 344 -7.28 -23.28 -53.49
CA ALA A 344 -7.83 -24.22 -52.52
C ALA A 344 -7.23 -25.63 -52.71
N ALA A 345 -6.25 -25.97 -51.87
CA ALA A 345 -5.62 -27.27 -51.86
C ALA A 345 -6.62 -28.31 -51.36
N GLU A 346 -6.68 -29.46 -52.04
CA GLU A 346 -7.37 -30.66 -51.59
C GLU A 346 -6.98 -31.00 -50.13
N PRO A 347 -7.84 -31.68 -49.36
CA PRO A 347 -7.55 -32.02 -47.97
C PRO A 347 -6.28 -32.87 -47.88
N GLU A 348 -5.16 -32.21 -47.60
CA GLU A 348 -3.88 -32.88 -47.46
C GLU A 348 -3.95 -33.89 -46.31
N GLN A 349 -3.49 -35.11 -46.59
CA GLN A 349 -3.31 -36.15 -45.58
C GLN A 349 -2.48 -35.62 -44.41
N LYS A 350 -3.03 -35.69 -43.19
CA LYS A 350 -2.41 -35.13 -41.97
C LYS A 350 -1.19 -35.97 -41.56
N THR A 351 -0.07 -35.30 -41.31
CA THR A 351 1.14 -35.97 -40.83
C THR A 351 0.94 -36.49 -39.40
N THR A 352 1.17 -37.78 -39.20
CA THR A 352 1.12 -38.41 -37.87
C THR A 352 2.53 -38.53 -37.33
N VAL A 353 2.76 -38.01 -36.12
CA VAL A 353 4.05 -38.05 -35.43
C VAL A 353 3.89 -38.85 -34.14
N LEU A 354 4.84 -39.74 -33.85
CA LEU A 354 4.99 -40.43 -32.57
C LEU A 354 6.42 -40.24 -32.05
N LEU A 355 6.55 -39.72 -30.84
CA LEU A 355 7.82 -39.43 -30.16
C LEU A 355 7.73 -39.87 -28.69
N PRO A 356 8.17 -41.09 -28.36
CA PRO A 356 8.18 -41.63 -27.01
C PRO A 356 9.05 -40.81 -26.05
N SER A 357 10.18 -40.28 -26.52
CA SER A 357 11.12 -39.52 -25.68
C SER A 357 11.68 -38.30 -26.40
N PHE A 358 11.51 -37.12 -25.81
CA PHE A 358 12.23 -35.91 -26.17
C PHE A 358 12.97 -35.39 -24.94
N SER A 359 14.21 -34.98 -25.11
CA SER A 359 14.97 -34.28 -24.08
C SER A 359 15.76 -33.10 -24.65
N CYS A 360 15.76 -32.00 -23.92
CA CYS A 360 16.63 -30.86 -24.17
C CYS A 360 17.25 -30.49 -22.81
N SER A 361 18.57 -30.55 -22.70
CA SER A 361 19.26 -30.30 -21.43
C SER A 361 20.24 -29.14 -21.52
N LYS A 362 20.39 -28.41 -20.41
CA LYS A 362 21.31 -27.26 -20.28
C LYS A 362 21.11 -26.20 -21.38
N ALA A 363 19.87 -25.98 -21.82
CA ALA A 363 19.59 -24.97 -22.83
C ALA A 363 19.59 -23.55 -22.22
N THR A 364 19.93 -22.57 -23.05
CA THR A 364 20.02 -21.15 -22.71
C THR A 364 19.26 -20.32 -23.73
N ILE A 365 18.46 -19.36 -23.28
CA ILE A 365 17.74 -18.41 -24.13
C ILE A 365 18.12 -17.00 -23.72
N HIS A 366 18.77 -16.28 -24.62
CA HIS A 366 19.00 -14.84 -24.51
C HIS A 366 17.80 -14.09 -25.07
N PHE A 367 17.11 -13.37 -24.21
CA PHE A 367 15.90 -12.63 -24.55
C PHE A 367 16.14 -11.13 -24.44
N GLN A 368 15.84 -10.41 -25.52
CA GLN A 368 15.84 -8.95 -25.55
C GLN A 368 14.51 -8.44 -26.12
N ASP A 369 13.87 -7.53 -25.41
CA ASP A 369 12.67 -6.84 -25.85
C ASP A 369 12.90 -5.33 -25.79
N ASP A 370 13.01 -4.69 -26.95
CA ASP A 370 13.22 -3.25 -27.09
C ASP A 370 11.88 -2.48 -27.17
N LEU A 371 10.73 -3.15 -27.08
CA LEU A 371 9.40 -2.54 -27.09
C LEU A 371 9.08 -1.74 -25.80
N PRO A 372 9.25 -2.28 -24.57
CA PRO A 372 9.01 -1.51 -23.36
C PRO A 372 10.00 -0.34 -23.23
N LYS A 373 9.57 0.76 -22.62
CA LYS A 373 10.44 1.92 -22.39
C LYS A 373 11.59 1.52 -21.44
N GLY A 374 12.83 1.76 -21.87
CA GLY A 374 14.04 1.30 -21.17
C GLY A 374 14.56 -0.07 -21.62
N GLY A 375 13.78 -0.81 -22.43
CA GLY A 375 14.11 -2.16 -22.87
C GLY A 375 14.07 -3.19 -21.74
N PHE A 376 14.02 -4.47 -22.11
CA PHE A 376 14.12 -5.59 -21.19
C PHE A 376 15.11 -6.61 -21.74
N ARG A 377 16.02 -7.08 -20.90
CA ARG A 377 16.99 -8.12 -21.25
C ARG A 377 17.05 -9.17 -20.14
N THR A 378 17.02 -10.44 -20.50
CA THR A 378 17.25 -11.54 -19.57
C THR A 378 17.88 -12.74 -20.26
N THR A 379 18.58 -13.58 -19.50
CA THR A 379 19.09 -14.86 -19.98
C THR A 379 18.43 -15.94 -19.15
N ALA A 380 17.55 -16.73 -19.77
CA ALA A 380 17.02 -17.93 -19.15
C ALA A 380 18.05 -19.05 -19.34
N SER A 381 18.54 -19.64 -18.25
CA SER A 381 19.58 -20.67 -18.25
C SER A 381 19.10 -21.94 -17.56
N ASP A 382 19.91 -23.00 -17.60
CA ASP A 382 19.59 -24.31 -17.02
C ASP A 382 18.22 -24.84 -17.47
N ILE A 383 17.86 -24.61 -18.74
CA ILE A 383 16.59 -25.07 -19.31
C ILE A 383 16.71 -26.57 -19.60
N ASP A 384 16.00 -27.36 -18.80
CA ASP A 384 15.84 -28.79 -18.95
C ASP A 384 14.38 -29.11 -19.28
N LEU A 385 14.11 -29.62 -20.48
CA LEU A 385 12.79 -30.01 -20.98
C LEU A 385 12.80 -31.51 -21.33
N SER A 386 11.88 -32.28 -20.76
CA SER A 386 11.61 -33.67 -21.15
C SER A 386 10.15 -33.82 -21.55
N ILE A 387 9.87 -34.44 -22.69
CA ILE A 387 8.51 -34.81 -23.13
C ILE A 387 8.45 -36.32 -23.33
N GLY A 388 7.44 -36.97 -22.77
CA GLY A 388 7.20 -38.40 -22.88
C GLY A 388 5.91 -38.70 -23.63
N ASN A 389 5.97 -39.64 -24.57
CA ASN A 389 4.84 -40.16 -25.35
C ASN A 389 4.07 -39.08 -26.15
N PHE A 390 4.79 -38.18 -26.83
CA PHE A 390 4.15 -37.20 -27.71
C PHE A 390 3.56 -37.87 -28.96
N SER A 391 2.30 -37.56 -29.28
CA SER A 391 1.68 -37.95 -30.54
C SER A 391 0.72 -36.89 -31.05
N THR A 392 0.60 -36.79 -32.38
CA THR A 392 -0.42 -35.94 -33.04
C THR A 392 -1.75 -36.67 -33.25
N ALA A 393 -1.82 -37.97 -32.94
CA ALA A 393 -3.04 -38.77 -33.04
C ALA A 393 -4.13 -38.25 -32.07
N PRO A 394 -5.40 -38.14 -32.51
CA PRO A 394 -6.48 -37.63 -31.67
C PRO A 394 -6.64 -38.41 -30.36
N GLY A 395 -6.86 -37.69 -29.26
CA GLY A 395 -7.12 -38.30 -27.94
C GLY A 395 -5.89 -38.84 -27.21
N THR A 396 -4.69 -38.66 -27.75
CA THR A 396 -3.43 -39.03 -27.08
C THR A 396 -2.90 -37.89 -26.20
N SER A 397 -2.30 -38.22 -25.06
CA SER A 397 -1.72 -37.23 -24.14
C SER A 397 -0.25 -37.51 -23.89
N ALA A 398 0.57 -36.47 -24.00
CA ALA A 398 1.99 -36.45 -23.73
C ALA A 398 2.25 -35.88 -22.34
N SER A 399 3.21 -36.44 -21.61
CA SER A 399 3.70 -35.86 -20.35
C SER A 399 4.87 -34.91 -20.63
N TYR A 400 5.03 -33.85 -19.85
CA TYR A 400 6.20 -32.98 -19.93
C TYR A 400 6.70 -32.57 -18.55
N ARG A 401 7.99 -32.27 -18.47
CA ARG A 401 8.65 -31.62 -17.34
C ARG A 401 9.62 -30.59 -17.87
N LEU A 402 9.55 -29.38 -17.33
CA LEU A 402 10.39 -28.24 -17.66
C LEU A 402 10.94 -27.64 -16.36
N SER A 403 12.25 -27.50 -16.26
CA SER A 403 12.93 -26.74 -15.21
C SER A 403 13.79 -25.69 -15.89
N LEU A 404 13.78 -24.46 -15.40
CA LEU A 404 14.65 -23.40 -15.91
C LEU A 404 14.92 -22.34 -14.84
N LYS A 405 16.00 -21.59 -15.01
CA LYS A 405 16.28 -20.35 -14.28
C LYS A 405 15.96 -19.16 -15.19
N PRO A 406 14.84 -18.45 -15.00
CA PRO A 406 14.50 -17.28 -15.85
C PRO A 406 15.50 -16.13 -15.68
N ASP A 407 16.22 -16.16 -14.56
CA ASP A 407 17.28 -15.26 -14.13
C ASP A 407 18.13 -15.95 -13.06
N ASN A 408 19.25 -15.35 -12.66
CA ASN A 408 20.18 -15.90 -11.67
C ASN A 408 19.53 -16.23 -10.31
N ASP A 409 18.56 -15.43 -9.87
CA ASP A 409 17.93 -15.56 -8.54
C ASP A 409 16.59 -16.31 -8.55
N ALA A 410 16.10 -16.75 -9.72
CA ALA A 410 14.77 -17.29 -9.87
C ALA A 410 14.78 -18.71 -10.45
N THR A 411 13.87 -19.56 -10.00
CA THR A 411 13.68 -20.91 -10.55
C THR A 411 12.23 -21.12 -10.93
N LEU A 412 12.00 -21.65 -12.12
CA LEU A 412 10.70 -22.07 -12.62
C LEU A 412 10.73 -23.58 -12.88
N LYS A 413 9.82 -24.31 -12.26
CA LYS A 413 9.57 -25.73 -12.52
C LYS A 413 8.12 -25.90 -12.94
N THR A 414 7.88 -26.66 -13.98
CA THR A 414 6.54 -27.03 -14.40
C THR A 414 6.50 -28.45 -14.95
N GLU A 415 5.48 -29.20 -14.58
CA GLU A 415 5.22 -30.52 -15.13
C GLU A 415 3.73 -30.79 -15.29
N GLY A 416 3.37 -31.67 -16.21
CA GLY A 416 1.98 -32.05 -16.42
C GLY A 416 1.80 -32.80 -17.72
N THR A 417 0.61 -32.68 -18.31
CA THR A 417 0.28 -33.37 -19.55
C THR A 417 -0.34 -32.42 -20.57
N PHE A 418 -0.19 -32.74 -21.86
CA PHE A 418 -0.87 -32.00 -22.92
C PHE A 418 -1.32 -32.96 -24.03
N SER A 419 -2.28 -32.53 -24.85
CA SER A 419 -2.71 -33.19 -26.09
C SER A 419 -2.63 -32.17 -27.22
N ALA A 420 -2.21 -32.59 -28.41
CA ALA A 420 -2.20 -31.74 -29.60
C ALA A 420 -3.59 -31.63 -30.27
N THR A 421 -4.39 -32.71 -30.21
CA THR A 421 -5.67 -32.83 -30.93
C THR A 421 -6.74 -33.50 -30.06
N PRO A 422 -7.69 -32.77 -29.44
CA PRO A 422 -7.73 -31.30 -29.33
C PRO A 422 -6.65 -30.77 -28.38
N LEU A 423 -6.38 -29.46 -28.45
CA LEU A 423 -5.41 -28.82 -27.57
C LEU A 423 -5.92 -28.81 -26.12
N THR A 424 -5.28 -29.61 -25.28
CA THR A 424 -5.49 -29.59 -23.83
C THR A 424 -4.15 -29.53 -23.12
N VAL A 425 -4.09 -28.83 -22.00
CA VAL A 425 -2.89 -28.73 -21.16
C VAL A 425 -3.31 -28.82 -19.71
N THR A 426 -2.60 -29.61 -18.92
CA THR A 426 -2.61 -29.59 -17.46
C THR A 426 -1.18 -29.38 -16.98
N SER A 427 -1.01 -28.58 -15.93
CA SER A 427 0.30 -28.11 -15.50
C SER A 427 0.30 -27.84 -14.01
N LYS A 428 1.29 -28.36 -13.29
CA LYS A 428 1.70 -27.88 -11.97
C LYS A 428 2.84 -26.91 -12.19
N LEU A 429 2.72 -25.71 -11.65
CA LEU A 429 3.67 -24.62 -11.78
C LEU A 429 4.28 -24.31 -10.40
N GLN A 430 5.60 -24.16 -10.34
CA GLN A 430 6.34 -23.70 -9.17
C GLN A 430 7.37 -22.65 -9.61
N LEU A 431 7.20 -21.42 -9.13
CA LEU A 431 8.10 -20.30 -9.31
C LEU A 431 8.65 -19.91 -7.94
N ALA A 432 9.95 -19.64 -7.84
CA ALA A 432 10.57 -19.11 -6.64
C ALA A 432 11.59 -18.03 -6.99
N GLY A 433 11.71 -17.01 -6.14
CA GLY A 433 12.80 -16.03 -6.20
C GLY A 433 12.69 -14.91 -7.25
N LEU A 434 11.56 -14.81 -7.99
CA LEU A 434 11.43 -13.83 -9.07
C LEU A 434 11.36 -12.40 -8.53
N LYS A 435 12.35 -11.56 -8.87
CA LYS A 435 12.41 -10.15 -8.46
C LYS A 435 11.40 -9.28 -9.26
N ILE A 436 10.45 -8.64 -8.58
CA ILE A 436 9.38 -7.81 -9.20
C ILE A 436 9.99 -6.64 -9.99
N GLN A 437 11.09 -6.07 -9.51
CA GLN A 437 11.77 -4.93 -10.10
C GLN A 437 12.17 -5.17 -11.56
N ARG A 438 12.43 -6.43 -11.94
CA ARG A 438 12.80 -6.78 -13.32
C ARG A 438 11.64 -6.60 -14.30
N ALA A 439 10.40 -6.68 -13.82
CA ALA A 439 9.21 -6.42 -14.64
C ALA A 439 8.93 -4.91 -14.81
N TRP A 440 9.70 -4.01 -14.18
CA TRP A 440 9.48 -2.56 -14.24
C TRP A 440 9.31 -1.99 -15.66
N PRO A 441 10.11 -2.37 -16.68
CA PRO A 441 9.91 -1.87 -18.05
C PRO A 441 8.50 -2.14 -18.61
N TYR A 442 7.85 -3.23 -18.17
CA TYR A 442 6.49 -3.58 -18.55
C TYR A 442 5.44 -2.96 -17.62
N LEU A 443 5.78 -2.70 -16.37
CA LEU A 443 4.90 -2.11 -15.36
C LEU A 443 4.86 -0.59 -15.39
N SER A 444 5.85 0.10 -15.98
CA SER A 444 5.95 1.56 -15.99
C SER A 444 4.82 2.27 -16.75
N GLN A 445 3.98 1.53 -17.48
CA GLN A 445 2.75 2.04 -18.11
C GLN A 445 1.53 1.99 -17.16
N TYR A 446 1.60 1.17 -16.10
CA TYR A 446 0.53 0.96 -15.12
C TYR A 446 0.87 1.52 -13.75
N LEU A 447 2.16 1.75 -13.47
CA LEU A 447 2.68 2.23 -12.21
C LEU A 447 3.60 3.43 -12.43
N THR A 448 3.52 4.42 -11.56
CA THR A 448 4.35 5.64 -11.62
C THR A 448 5.69 5.49 -10.89
N ALA A 449 5.81 4.49 -10.00
CA ALA A 449 7.03 4.18 -9.27
C ALA A 449 7.32 2.67 -9.21
N PRO A 450 8.61 2.26 -9.20
CA PRO A 450 8.99 0.86 -9.19
C PRO A 450 8.59 0.16 -7.89
N VAL A 451 8.05 -1.05 -8.04
CA VAL A 451 7.71 -1.95 -6.94
C VAL A 451 8.82 -2.97 -6.78
N GLN A 452 9.23 -3.19 -5.55
CA GLN A 452 10.29 -4.08 -5.15
C GLN A 452 9.73 -5.29 -4.40
N GLY A 453 10.39 -6.45 -4.52
CA GLY A 453 10.04 -7.66 -3.79
C GLY A 453 10.46 -8.93 -4.54
N SER A 454 10.38 -10.08 -3.85
CA SER A 454 10.67 -11.40 -4.41
C SER A 454 9.41 -12.25 -4.40
N VAL A 455 8.97 -12.71 -5.57
CA VAL A 455 7.75 -13.50 -5.77
C VAL A 455 8.07 -14.99 -5.83
N GLY A 456 7.32 -15.77 -5.06
CA GLY A 456 7.14 -17.20 -5.25
C GLY A 456 5.70 -17.51 -5.56
N MET A 457 5.44 -18.51 -6.42
CA MET A 457 4.10 -18.93 -6.79
C MET A 457 4.06 -20.44 -6.99
N THR A 458 3.02 -21.10 -6.48
CA THR A 458 2.65 -22.47 -6.85
C THR A 458 1.23 -22.49 -7.37
N SER A 459 0.93 -23.19 -8.46
CA SER A 459 -0.45 -23.29 -8.97
C SER A 459 -0.67 -24.53 -9.82
N GLU A 460 -1.92 -24.99 -9.90
CA GLU A 460 -2.40 -25.97 -10.88
C GLU A 460 -3.11 -25.20 -12.02
N VAL A 461 -2.62 -25.30 -13.24
CA VAL A 461 -3.15 -24.63 -14.43
C VAL A 461 -3.67 -25.68 -15.40
N SER A 462 -4.88 -25.49 -15.92
CA SER A 462 -5.40 -26.28 -17.02
C SER A 462 -6.01 -25.41 -18.11
N TYR A 463 -5.94 -25.89 -19.35
CA TYR A 463 -6.53 -25.25 -20.52
C TYR A 463 -7.20 -26.32 -21.40
N SER A 464 -8.37 -26.00 -21.91
CA SER A 464 -9.00 -26.70 -23.02
C SER A 464 -9.79 -25.73 -23.87
N GLU A 465 -10.03 -26.06 -25.14
CA GLU A 465 -10.84 -25.21 -26.03
C GLU A 465 -12.26 -24.97 -25.48
N ALA A 466 -12.86 -25.98 -24.84
CA ALA A 466 -14.22 -25.91 -24.30
C ALA A 466 -14.31 -25.10 -22.99
N ALA A 467 -13.32 -25.22 -22.09
CA ALA A 467 -13.37 -24.60 -20.75
C ALA A 467 -12.55 -23.30 -20.62
N GLY A 468 -11.67 -23.03 -21.59
CA GLY A 468 -10.67 -21.96 -21.48
C GLY A 468 -9.63 -22.24 -20.39
N LEU A 469 -8.99 -21.17 -19.91
CA LEU A 469 -8.01 -21.22 -18.83
C LEU A 469 -8.69 -21.43 -17.47
N THR A 470 -8.18 -22.40 -16.71
CA THR A 470 -8.51 -22.62 -15.31
C THR A 470 -7.23 -22.62 -14.49
N VAL A 471 -7.22 -21.88 -13.38
CA VAL A 471 -6.15 -21.87 -12.39
C VAL A 471 -6.74 -22.31 -11.07
N GLN A 472 -6.09 -23.22 -10.35
CA GLN A 472 -6.53 -23.75 -9.07
C GLN A 472 -5.34 -23.82 -8.10
N LYS A 473 -5.65 -23.81 -6.79
CA LYS A 473 -4.67 -23.90 -5.70
C LYS A 473 -3.47 -22.96 -5.88
N ALA A 474 -3.71 -21.76 -6.41
CA ALA A 474 -2.67 -20.78 -6.59
C ALA A 474 -2.30 -20.18 -5.24
N ASN A 475 -1.06 -20.40 -4.81
CA ASN A 475 -0.46 -19.78 -3.64
C ASN A 475 0.64 -18.84 -4.12
N ILE A 476 0.51 -17.54 -3.83
CA ILE A 476 1.46 -16.50 -4.20
C ILE A 476 2.05 -15.95 -2.92
N SER A 477 3.37 -15.88 -2.84
CA SER A 477 4.09 -15.26 -1.74
C SER A 477 5.00 -14.17 -2.29
N VAL A 478 5.00 -13.01 -1.65
CA VAL A 478 5.88 -11.90 -1.98
C VAL A 478 6.62 -11.50 -0.72
N ALA A 479 7.93 -11.67 -0.73
CA ALA A 479 8.81 -11.26 0.35
C ALA A 479 9.40 -9.87 0.07
N GLY A 480 9.40 -8.99 1.08
CA GLY A 480 9.99 -7.65 1.00
C GLY A 480 9.32 -6.73 -0.01
N LEU A 481 7.99 -6.72 -0.05
CA LEU A 481 7.19 -5.91 -0.98
C LEU A 481 7.27 -4.43 -0.57
N SER A 482 7.87 -3.57 -1.41
CA SER A 482 7.99 -2.14 -1.11
C SER A 482 7.85 -1.25 -2.36
N ALA A 483 7.40 -0.01 -2.14
CA ALA A 483 7.39 1.03 -3.18
C ALA A 483 7.47 2.42 -2.54
N ARG A 484 8.07 3.37 -3.26
CA ARG A 484 8.18 4.78 -2.85
C ARG A 484 7.43 5.65 -3.84
N TYR A 485 6.47 6.44 -3.34
CA TYR A 485 5.65 7.35 -4.14
C TYR A 485 5.70 8.79 -3.63
N GLY A 486 6.65 9.09 -2.73
CA GLY A 486 6.98 10.43 -2.27
C GLY A 486 8.30 10.43 -1.50
N LYS A 487 8.83 11.61 -1.12
CA LYS A 487 10.14 11.73 -0.43
C LYS A 487 10.20 10.98 0.91
N LYS A 488 9.08 10.91 1.65
CA LYS A 488 8.94 10.22 2.94
C LYS A 488 7.74 9.26 2.95
N GLU A 489 7.25 8.90 1.76
CA GLU A 489 6.00 8.16 1.59
C GLU A 489 6.23 6.89 0.77
N GLY A 490 5.58 5.83 1.21
CA GLY A 490 5.82 4.50 0.68
C GLY A 490 5.21 3.44 1.58
N PHE A 491 5.31 2.20 1.11
CA PHE A 491 5.06 1.03 1.92
C PHE A 491 6.26 0.11 1.92
N ASP A 492 6.40 -0.63 3.02
CA ASP A 492 7.35 -1.71 3.21
C ASP A 492 6.61 -2.86 3.91
N LEU A 493 6.51 -4.02 3.26
CA LEU A 493 5.80 -5.19 3.77
C LEU A 493 6.76 -6.38 3.78
N ALA A 494 6.95 -7.03 4.93
CA ALA A 494 7.81 -8.20 5.02
C ALA A 494 7.25 -9.35 4.17
N THR A 495 5.94 -9.59 4.26
CA THR A 495 5.27 -10.65 3.48
C THR A 495 3.89 -10.23 3.01
N LEU A 496 3.61 -10.47 1.73
CA LEU A 496 2.26 -10.58 1.17
C LEU A 496 2.04 -12.03 0.74
N GLN A 497 0.95 -12.66 1.19
CA GLN A 497 0.59 -14.02 0.84
C GLN A 497 -0.84 -14.04 0.30
N VAL A 498 -1.04 -14.75 -0.81
CA VAL A 498 -2.35 -15.09 -1.35
C VAL A 498 -2.43 -16.60 -1.34
N SER A 499 -3.43 -17.17 -0.66
CA SER A 499 -3.58 -18.63 -0.53
C SER A 499 -4.89 -19.10 -1.15
N ASP A 500 -4.85 -20.29 -1.74
CA ASP A 500 -5.98 -20.96 -2.39
C ASP A 500 -6.72 -20.08 -3.40
N ALA A 501 -5.98 -19.37 -4.25
CA ALA A 501 -6.57 -18.63 -5.36
C ALA A 501 -6.96 -19.58 -6.50
N SER A 502 -8.10 -19.32 -7.12
CA SER A 502 -8.58 -20.04 -8.29
C SER A 502 -9.28 -19.09 -9.26
N PHE A 503 -9.11 -19.34 -10.55
CA PHE A 503 -9.71 -18.56 -11.62
C PHE A 503 -10.28 -19.50 -12.68
N ARG A 504 -11.50 -19.24 -13.15
CA ARG A 504 -12.11 -19.96 -14.28
C ARG A 504 -12.55 -18.97 -15.35
N GLN A 505 -12.03 -19.14 -16.56
CA GLN A 505 -12.32 -18.25 -17.68
C GLN A 505 -13.73 -18.42 -18.21
N SER A 506 -14.29 -19.64 -18.22
CA SER A 506 -15.61 -19.96 -18.77
C SER A 506 -16.77 -19.16 -18.14
N ASP A 507 -16.70 -18.89 -16.84
CA ASP A 507 -17.66 -18.05 -16.10
C ASP A 507 -17.05 -16.73 -15.57
N ASN A 508 -15.79 -16.44 -15.91
CA ASN A 508 -15.02 -15.27 -15.48
C ASN A 508 -15.08 -15.07 -13.94
N ARG A 509 -14.79 -16.13 -13.19
CA ARG A 509 -14.89 -16.18 -11.73
C ARG A 509 -13.53 -16.31 -11.06
N LEU A 510 -13.28 -15.48 -10.05
CA LEU A 510 -12.07 -15.48 -9.22
C LEU A 510 -12.43 -15.81 -7.77
N GLU A 511 -11.85 -16.85 -7.20
CA GLU A 511 -12.01 -17.17 -5.77
C GLU A 511 -10.66 -17.11 -5.08
N ILE A 512 -10.59 -16.52 -3.90
CA ILE A 512 -9.36 -16.39 -3.12
C ILE A 512 -9.67 -16.85 -1.69
N GLY A 513 -8.89 -17.82 -1.20
CA GLY A 513 -9.02 -18.33 0.16
C GLY A 513 -8.58 -17.31 1.20
N SER A 514 -7.36 -16.76 1.07
CA SER A 514 -6.93 -15.66 1.94
C SER A 514 -5.92 -14.73 1.30
N ILE A 515 -5.93 -13.46 1.71
CA ILE A 515 -4.87 -12.49 1.45
C ILE A 515 -4.33 -12.04 2.80
N ARG A 516 -3.03 -12.25 3.05
CA ARG A 516 -2.37 -11.90 4.31
C ARG A 516 -1.21 -10.93 4.04
N LEU A 517 -1.23 -9.79 4.70
CA LEU A 517 -0.16 -8.80 4.72
C LEU A 517 0.37 -8.73 6.15
N ALA A 518 1.66 -8.99 6.36
CA ALA A 518 2.22 -9.06 7.71
C ALA A 518 3.51 -8.27 7.83
N GLN A 519 3.69 -7.67 9.01
CA GLN A 519 4.89 -6.97 9.47
C GLN A 519 5.39 -5.92 8.47
N GLY A 520 4.93 -4.69 8.62
CA GLY A 520 5.29 -3.64 7.67
C GLY A 520 4.84 -2.26 8.09
N SER A 521 5.20 -1.28 7.27
CA SER A 521 4.83 0.12 7.44
C SER A 521 4.20 0.69 6.17
N LEU A 522 3.15 1.49 6.32
CA LEU A 522 2.54 2.27 5.25
C LEU A 522 2.48 3.74 5.68
N SER A 523 3.07 4.63 4.89
CA SER A 523 2.96 6.09 5.09
C SER A 523 2.23 6.70 3.91
N LEU A 524 1.10 7.35 4.17
CA LEU A 524 0.29 8.00 3.16
C LEU A 524 -0.23 9.35 3.67
N SER A 525 -0.55 10.25 2.75
CA SER A 525 -1.13 11.54 3.06
C SER A 525 -2.39 11.80 2.27
N LYS A 526 -3.25 12.65 2.81
CA LYS A 526 -4.28 13.34 2.04
C LYS A 526 -3.67 14.66 1.58
N GLU A 527 -3.54 14.85 0.28
CA GLU A 527 -2.98 16.06 -0.32
C GLU A 527 -3.97 17.23 -0.25
N ALA A 528 -3.51 18.44 -0.54
CA ALA A 528 -4.33 19.66 -0.49
C ALA A 528 -5.55 19.61 -1.44
N ASP A 529 -5.49 18.83 -2.52
CA ASP A 529 -6.60 18.57 -3.46
C ASP A 529 -7.58 17.48 -2.97
N GLY A 530 -7.33 16.93 -1.77
CA GLY A 530 -8.11 15.85 -1.16
C GLY A 530 -7.76 14.44 -1.66
N LYS A 531 -6.84 14.28 -2.63
CA LYS A 531 -6.43 12.95 -3.11
C LYS A 531 -5.50 12.27 -2.10
N LEU A 532 -5.55 10.94 -2.05
CA LEU A 532 -4.62 10.15 -1.24
C LEU A 532 -3.31 9.92 -2.01
N SER A 533 -2.17 10.16 -1.38
CA SER A 533 -0.86 10.05 -2.02
C SER A 533 -0.54 8.64 -2.52
N LEU A 534 -1.06 7.59 -1.88
CA LEU A 534 -0.95 6.21 -2.36
C LEU A 534 -1.56 6.01 -3.76
N LEU A 535 -2.60 6.76 -4.10
CA LEU A 535 -3.24 6.66 -5.42
C LEU A 535 -2.35 7.21 -6.54
N SER A 536 -1.33 8.00 -6.23
CA SER A 536 -0.34 8.47 -7.22
C SER A 536 0.45 7.32 -7.86
N LEU A 537 0.48 6.13 -7.25
CA LEU A 537 1.06 4.93 -7.86
C LEU A 537 0.33 4.50 -9.13
N ILE A 538 -0.94 4.86 -9.29
CA ILE A 538 -1.77 4.47 -10.43
C ILE A 538 -2.02 5.74 -11.28
N PRO A 539 -1.68 5.74 -12.58
CA PRO A 539 -1.92 6.89 -13.44
C PRO A 539 -3.42 7.12 -13.69
N ASP A 540 -3.87 8.38 -13.71
CA ASP A 540 -5.28 8.80 -13.92
C ASP A 540 -5.89 8.30 -15.24
N ARG A 541 -5.04 7.98 -16.25
CA ARG A 541 -5.43 7.27 -17.47
C ARG A 541 -4.35 6.25 -17.83
N PRO A 542 -4.67 4.96 -18.02
CA PRO A 542 -3.71 4.01 -18.56
C PRO A 542 -3.33 4.45 -19.98
N VAL A 543 -2.04 4.69 -20.22
CA VAL A 543 -1.53 4.95 -21.57
C VAL A 543 -1.76 3.66 -22.36
N PRO A 544 -2.57 3.66 -23.44
CA PRO A 544 -2.75 2.46 -24.24
C PRO A 544 -1.39 2.02 -24.80
N PRO A 545 -1.10 0.71 -24.84
CA PRO A 545 0.18 0.23 -25.34
C PRO A 545 0.41 0.75 -26.77
N PRO A 546 1.66 1.05 -27.16
CA PRO A 546 2.01 1.36 -28.54
C PRO A 546 1.92 0.08 -29.38
N LEU A 547 0.69 -0.39 -29.63
CA LEU A 547 0.43 -1.35 -30.70
C LEU A 547 0.53 -0.56 -32.00
N ALA A 548 1.34 -1.08 -32.93
CA ALA A 548 1.54 -0.53 -34.26
C ALA A 548 0.22 -0.01 -34.83
N GLN A 549 0.16 1.30 -35.05
CA GLN A 549 -0.96 1.96 -35.73
C GLN A 549 -1.14 1.25 -37.08
N LYS A 550 -2.18 0.42 -37.20
CA LYS A 550 -2.63 0.01 -38.53
C LYS A 550 -3.06 1.29 -39.26
N PRO A 551 -2.63 1.51 -40.52
CA PRO A 551 -3.05 2.67 -41.27
C PRO A 551 -4.57 2.71 -41.33
N LYS A 552 -5.17 3.84 -40.92
CA LYS A 552 -6.59 4.13 -41.09
C LYS A 552 -6.90 4.11 -42.59
N LYS A 553 -7.48 3.02 -43.07
CA LYS A 553 -8.35 3.09 -44.26
C LYS A 553 -9.68 3.66 -43.81
N THR A 554 -9.98 4.85 -44.31
CA THR A 554 -11.29 5.48 -44.25
C THR A 554 -12.25 4.73 -45.16
N ASP A 555 -13.05 3.83 -44.60
CA ASP A 555 -14.31 3.42 -45.22
C ASP A 555 -15.47 3.81 -44.30
N LYS A 556 -16.16 4.88 -44.70
CA LYS A 556 -17.45 5.30 -44.16
C LYS A 556 -18.52 4.33 -44.64
N LYS A 557 -18.89 3.37 -43.80
CA LYS A 557 -20.28 2.92 -43.53
C LYS A 557 -20.21 1.71 -42.61
N ALA A 558 -20.37 1.96 -41.31
CA ALA A 558 -20.81 0.94 -40.38
C ALA A 558 -21.77 1.61 -39.40
N THR A 559 -23.02 1.20 -39.53
CA THR A 559 -24.18 1.58 -38.75
C THR A 559 -23.90 1.40 -37.26
N SER A 560 -24.22 2.43 -36.49
CA SER A 560 -24.26 2.41 -35.03
C SER A 560 -25.38 1.50 -34.54
N ALA A 561 -25.03 0.31 -34.03
CA ALA A 561 -25.63 -0.34 -32.86
C ALA A 561 -25.00 -1.73 -32.66
N GLN A 562 -24.69 -2.07 -31.41
CA GLN A 562 -24.45 -3.44 -30.91
C GLN A 562 -23.14 -4.14 -31.32
N ALA A 563 -22.02 -3.63 -30.81
CA ALA A 563 -20.93 -4.49 -30.35
C ALA A 563 -20.27 -3.91 -29.08
N ALA A 564 -21.08 -3.39 -28.16
CA ALA A 564 -20.67 -3.37 -26.76
C ALA A 564 -20.73 -4.83 -26.29
N SER A 565 -19.66 -5.60 -26.50
CA SER A 565 -19.51 -6.87 -25.80
C SER A 565 -19.69 -6.56 -24.32
N SER A 566 -20.76 -7.06 -23.71
CA SER A 566 -20.88 -7.09 -22.27
C SER A 566 -19.70 -7.90 -21.75
N ARG A 567 -18.60 -7.22 -21.40
CA ARG A 567 -17.56 -7.84 -20.57
C ARG A 567 -18.29 -8.22 -19.29
N ARG A 568 -18.69 -9.49 -19.18
CA ARG A 568 -19.23 -10.07 -17.94
C ARG A 568 -18.28 -9.63 -16.84
N ARG A 569 -18.73 -8.76 -15.93
CA ARG A 569 -17.90 -8.28 -14.82
C ARG A 569 -17.39 -9.50 -14.05
N THR A 570 -16.08 -9.57 -13.83
CA THR A 570 -15.47 -10.70 -13.09
C THR A 570 -16.13 -10.80 -11.71
N ALA A 571 -16.80 -11.93 -11.47
CA ALA A 571 -17.34 -12.22 -10.14
C ALA A 571 -16.18 -12.69 -9.26
N TYR A 572 -16.04 -12.11 -8.07
CA TYR A 572 -14.97 -12.50 -7.16
C TYR A 572 -15.49 -12.78 -5.76
N ASN A 573 -14.89 -13.79 -5.12
CA ASN A 573 -15.17 -14.16 -3.73
C ASN A 573 -13.85 -14.29 -2.97
N LEU A 574 -13.67 -13.45 -1.95
CA LEU A 574 -12.49 -13.41 -1.11
C LEU A 574 -12.88 -13.83 0.31
N LYS A 575 -12.55 -15.06 0.69
CA LYS A 575 -12.99 -15.64 1.96
C LYS A 575 -12.38 -14.92 3.16
N ARG A 576 -11.13 -14.44 3.06
CA ARG A 576 -10.45 -13.73 4.17
C ARG A 576 -9.37 -12.73 3.70
N ILE A 577 -9.35 -11.54 4.28
CA ILE A 577 -8.23 -10.59 4.24
C ILE A 577 -7.70 -10.42 5.65
N GLN A 578 -6.38 -10.47 5.83
CA GLN A 578 -5.69 -10.30 7.09
C GLN A 578 -4.55 -9.28 6.97
N LEU A 579 -4.57 -8.28 7.84
CA LEU A 579 -3.43 -7.42 8.12
C LEU A 579 -2.91 -7.80 9.50
N GLU A 580 -1.60 -8.02 9.64
CA GLU A 580 -1.00 -8.45 10.90
C GLU A 580 0.20 -7.60 11.28
N LYS A 581 0.13 -6.98 12.46
CA LYS A 581 1.21 -6.14 13.02
C LYS A 581 1.72 -5.07 12.03
N LEU A 582 0.81 -4.40 11.32
CA LEU A 582 1.17 -3.29 10.43
C LEU A 582 1.25 -1.97 11.20
N ASN A 583 2.12 -1.07 10.75
CA ASN A 583 2.24 0.29 11.23
C ASN A 583 1.74 1.26 10.14
N PHE A 584 0.84 2.17 10.48
CA PHE A 584 0.32 3.17 9.56
C PHE A 584 0.70 4.57 10.04
N ALA A 585 1.14 5.42 9.11
CA ALA A 585 1.27 6.85 9.32
C ALA A 585 0.38 7.57 8.30
N PHE A 586 -0.54 8.38 8.80
CA PHE A 586 -1.41 9.22 8.00
C PHE A 586 -1.11 10.69 8.28
N THR A 587 -0.99 11.52 7.25
CA THR A 587 -0.79 12.98 7.39
C THR A 587 -1.84 13.71 6.57
N ASP A 588 -2.61 14.60 7.20
CA ASP A 588 -3.64 15.38 6.51
C ASP A 588 -3.09 16.75 6.10
N LYS A 589 -2.67 16.89 4.84
CA LYS A 589 -2.05 18.13 4.32
C LYS A 589 -3.09 19.17 3.88
N THR A 590 -4.37 19.00 4.23
CA THR A 590 -5.39 20.03 4.01
C THR A 590 -5.34 21.16 5.04
N PHE A 591 -4.58 20.98 6.12
CA PHE A 591 -4.37 21.97 7.19
C PHE A 591 -2.98 22.61 7.07
N GLU A 592 -2.85 23.85 7.55
CA GLU A 592 -1.58 24.61 7.51
C GLU A 592 -0.48 23.94 8.35
N GLU A 593 -0.84 23.42 9.53
CA GLU A 593 -0.04 22.49 10.32
C GLU A 593 -0.60 21.07 10.18
N PRO A 594 -0.04 20.20 9.30
CA PRO A 594 -0.66 18.93 8.96
C PRO A 594 -0.69 17.96 10.15
N PRO A 595 -1.87 17.60 10.70
CA PRO A 595 -1.94 16.63 11.76
C PRO A 595 -1.45 15.26 11.25
N ARG A 596 -0.65 14.58 12.07
CA ARG A 596 -0.05 13.28 11.75
C ARG A 596 -0.51 12.21 12.74
N PHE A 597 -1.21 11.23 12.22
CA PHE A 597 -1.75 10.10 12.97
C PHE A 597 -0.87 8.87 12.79
N THR A 598 -0.50 8.22 13.90
CA THR A 598 0.29 6.99 13.86
C THR A 598 -0.45 5.83 14.52
N LEU A 599 -0.63 4.76 13.76
CA LEU A 599 -1.23 3.51 14.20
C LEU A 599 -0.13 2.45 14.24
N ARG A 600 -0.03 1.72 15.34
CA ARG A 600 0.95 0.67 15.59
C ARG A 600 0.25 -0.65 15.87
N ASN A 601 0.91 -1.74 15.51
CA ASN A 601 0.40 -3.09 15.75
C ASN A 601 -1.03 -3.29 15.23
N THR A 602 -1.33 -2.70 14.06
CA THR A 602 -2.66 -2.77 13.46
C THR A 602 -2.91 -4.18 12.95
N ASN A 603 -4.00 -4.77 13.41
CA ASN A 603 -4.54 -6.04 12.94
C ASN A 603 -5.93 -5.80 12.36
N LEU A 604 -6.17 -6.35 11.18
CA LEU A 604 -7.46 -6.28 10.50
C LEU A 604 -7.79 -7.66 9.96
N THR A 605 -9.00 -8.15 10.20
CA THR A 605 -9.53 -9.33 9.53
C THR A 605 -10.88 -8.97 8.91
N LEU A 606 -11.00 -9.17 7.60
CA LEU A 606 -12.27 -9.02 6.86
C LEU A 606 -12.61 -10.37 6.22
N SER A 607 -13.83 -10.88 6.41
CA SER A 607 -14.23 -12.22 5.92
C SER A 607 -15.40 -12.17 4.94
N ASN A 608 -15.36 -13.02 3.92
CA ASN A 608 -16.40 -13.21 2.89
C ASN A 608 -16.72 -11.96 2.06
N LEU A 609 -15.70 -11.28 1.52
CA LEU A 609 -15.90 -10.16 0.62
C LEU A 609 -16.26 -10.67 -0.79
N GLN A 610 -17.49 -10.40 -1.23
CA GLN A 610 -18.00 -10.78 -2.55
C GLN A 610 -18.23 -9.55 -3.42
N GLY A 611 -17.94 -9.66 -4.72
CA GLY A 611 -18.22 -8.62 -5.70
C GLY A 611 -18.71 -9.20 -7.03
N PRO A 612 -19.39 -8.39 -7.88
CA PRO A 612 -19.48 -6.92 -7.82
C PRO A 612 -20.59 -6.37 -6.91
N LYS A 613 -21.51 -7.20 -6.40
CA LYS A 613 -22.48 -6.81 -5.38
C LYS A 613 -21.92 -7.19 -4.00
N PHE A 614 -21.65 -6.19 -3.16
CA PHE A 614 -21.10 -6.42 -1.83
C PHE A 614 -22.18 -6.84 -0.83
N THR A 615 -21.89 -7.91 -0.08
CA THR A 615 -22.67 -8.34 1.08
C THR A 615 -21.93 -7.95 2.37
N PRO A 616 -22.61 -7.94 3.53
CA PRO A 616 -21.95 -7.63 4.81
C PRO A 616 -20.82 -8.62 5.11
N ALA A 617 -19.59 -8.11 5.23
CA ALA A 617 -18.38 -8.88 5.53
C ALA A 617 -18.02 -8.74 7.01
N ALA A 618 -17.70 -9.84 7.70
CA ALA A 618 -17.33 -9.79 9.11
C ALA A 618 -15.97 -9.09 9.28
N LEU A 619 -15.95 -8.03 10.09
CA LEU A 619 -14.82 -7.16 10.38
C LEU A 619 -14.34 -7.38 11.82
N ARG A 620 -13.03 -7.56 12.00
CA ARG A 620 -12.33 -7.39 13.28
C ARG A 620 -11.13 -6.48 13.05
N PHE A 621 -11.02 -5.42 13.84
CA PHE A 621 -9.96 -4.43 13.75
C PHE A 621 -9.43 -4.13 15.15
N SER A 622 -8.11 -4.07 15.29
CA SER A 622 -7.46 -3.60 16.50
C SER A 622 -6.17 -2.87 16.17
N THR A 623 -5.89 -1.79 16.89
CA THR A 623 -4.65 -1.04 16.72
C THR A 623 -4.31 -0.24 17.98
N THR A 624 -3.05 0.15 18.12
CA THR A 624 -2.60 1.15 19.10
C THR A 624 -2.38 2.48 18.39
N TYR A 625 -3.15 3.50 18.75
CA TYR A 625 -2.91 4.88 18.33
C TYR A 625 -1.91 5.56 19.27
N GLY A 626 -0.93 6.27 18.71
CA GLY A 626 0.12 6.94 19.48
C GLY A 626 0.94 5.96 20.33
N LYS A 627 1.05 6.23 21.63
CA LYS A 627 1.83 5.38 22.58
C LYS A 627 0.98 4.36 23.34
N ARG A 628 -0.29 4.68 23.64
CA ARG A 628 -1.09 3.97 24.66
C ARG A 628 -2.57 3.79 24.33
N SER A 629 -3.10 4.46 23.31
CA SER A 629 -4.53 4.44 23.02
C SER A 629 -4.91 3.21 22.22
N THR A 630 -5.87 2.42 22.69
CA THR A 630 -6.31 1.21 21.97
C THR A 630 -7.61 1.47 21.23
N LEU A 631 -7.64 1.18 19.93
CA LEU A 631 -8.84 1.26 19.10
C LEU A 631 -9.22 -0.15 18.66
N LYS A 632 -10.48 -0.54 18.85
CA LYS A 632 -11.03 -1.83 18.42
C LYS A 632 -12.36 -1.62 17.72
N ALA A 633 -12.60 -2.37 16.65
CA ALA A 633 -13.90 -2.40 15.99
C ALA A 633 -14.23 -3.83 15.55
N ASN A 634 -15.44 -4.30 15.86
CA ASN A 634 -15.91 -5.64 15.52
C ASN A 634 -17.34 -5.57 15.01
N GLY A 635 -17.63 -6.13 13.83
CA GLY A 635 -18.99 -6.05 13.28
C GLY A 635 -19.09 -6.57 11.85
N ALA A 636 -20.11 -6.10 11.13
CA ALA A 636 -20.29 -6.36 9.71
C ALA A 636 -20.08 -5.05 8.91
N LEU A 637 -19.23 -5.12 7.88
CA LEU A 637 -18.90 -4.02 6.98
C LEU A 637 -19.34 -4.35 5.56
N THR A 638 -20.12 -3.47 4.94
CA THR A 638 -20.42 -3.47 3.51
C THR A 638 -19.72 -2.26 2.89
N PRO A 639 -18.73 -2.44 2.00
CA PRO A 639 -17.96 -1.31 1.45
C PRO A 639 -18.76 -0.37 0.54
N ALA A 640 -19.66 -0.91 -0.30
CA ALA A 640 -20.44 -0.12 -1.25
C ALA A 640 -21.85 -0.72 -1.48
N PRO A 641 -22.95 0.01 -1.19
CA PRO A 641 -22.96 1.27 -0.44
C PRO A 641 -22.37 1.06 0.96
N PHE A 642 -21.72 2.09 1.52
CA PHE A 642 -21.03 1.96 2.80
C PHE A 642 -22.03 1.73 3.93
N ARG A 643 -21.87 0.63 4.66
CA ARG A 643 -22.58 0.35 5.91
C ARG A 643 -21.68 -0.38 6.89
N TYR A 644 -21.67 0.05 8.13
CA TYR A 644 -21.00 -0.62 9.24
C TYR A 644 -22.01 -0.85 10.36
N LYS A 645 -22.14 -2.10 10.82
CA LYS A 645 -22.96 -2.47 11.97
C LYS A 645 -22.12 -3.27 12.96
N GLY A 646 -21.78 -2.72 14.12
CA GLY A 646 -20.87 -3.38 15.05
C GLY A 646 -20.59 -2.61 16.33
N ASN A 647 -19.66 -3.14 17.12
CA ASN A 647 -19.14 -2.52 18.32
C ASN A 647 -17.83 -1.79 18.01
N VAL A 648 -17.66 -0.61 18.58
CA VAL A 648 -16.44 0.21 18.55
C VAL A 648 -16.03 0.46 19.98
N SER A 649 -14.75 0.28 20.28
CA SER A 649 -14.16 0.57 21.58
C SER A 649 -12.89 1.39 21.39
N VAL A 650 -12.81 2.49 22.12
CA VAL A 650 -11.71 3.44 22.14
C VAL A 650 -11.31 3.61 23.60
N ALA A 651 -10.02 3.49 23.90
CA ALA A 651 -9.51 3.73 25.24
C ALA A 651 -8.34 4.71 25.22
N HIS A 652 -8.32 5.64 26.16
CA HIS A 652 -7.30 6.65 26.37
C HIS A 652 -6.94 7.46 25.11
N LEU A 653 -7.91 7.86 24.28
CA LEU A 653 -7.64 8.66 23.06
C LEU A 653 -7.36 10.13 23.43
N PRO A 654 -6.18 10.71 23.14
CA PRO A 654 -5.86 12.09 23.47
C PRO A 654 -6.72 13.03 22.63
N ILE A 655 -7.52 13.86 23.30
CA ILE A 655 -8.44 14.79 22.62
C ILE A 655 -7.66 15.89 21.88
N ARG A 656 -6.55 16.33 22.46
CA ARG A 656 -5.66 17.35 21.89
C ARG A 656 -5.16 17.04 20.48
N ASP A 657 -4.93 15.77 20.15
CA ASP A 657 -4.45 15.36 18.82
C ASP A 657 -5.46 15.69 17.69
N PHE A 658 -6.70 16.01 18.04
CA PHE A 658 -7.80 16.33 17.13
C PHE A 658 -8.21 17.81 17.17
N GLU A 659 -7.46 18.66 17.87
CA GLU A 659 -7.70 20.12 17.92
C GLU A 659 -7.81 20.76 16.52
N PRO A 660 -7.00 20.41 15.50
CA PRO A 660 -7.16 20.97 14.15
C PRO A 660 -8.50 20.65 13.47
N TYR A 661 -9.27 19.69 14.00
CA TYR A 661 -10.59 19.34 13.50
C TYR A 661 -11.73 20.00 14.29
N PHE A 662 -11.41 20.82 15.30
CA PHE A 662 -12.42 21.63 15.99
C PHE A 662 -12.87 22.77 15.07
N PRO A 663 -14.13 23.21 15.15
CA PRO A 663 -14.58 24.38 14.40
C PRO A 663 -13.74 25.62 14.77
N ASP A 664 -13.32 26.41 13.77
CA ASP A 664 -12.60 27.68 13.96
C ASP A 664 -13.38 28.72 14.80
N SER A 665 -14.68 28.48 14.99
CA SER A 665 -15.52 29.31 15.84
C SER A 665 -15.27 29.11 17.34
N PHE A 666 -14.55 28.07 17.76
CA PHE A 666 -14.23 27.83 19.17
C PHE A 666 -13.00 28.64 19.61
N ASN A 667 -13.14 29.46 20.67
CA ASN A 667 -12.06 30.29 21.23
C ASN A 667 -11.50 29.70 22.55
N PHE A 668 -11.17 28.41 22.56
CA PHE A 668 -10.47 27.79 23.69
C PHE A 668 -9.48 26.74 23.18
N SER A 669 -8.40 26.53 23.93
CA SER A 669 -7.40 25.51 23.60
C SER A 669 -7.46 24.35 24.60
N VAL A 670 -7.31 23.12 24.09
CA VAL A 670 -7.30 21.91 24.92
C VAL A 670 -5.87 21.53 25.26
N ILE A 671 -5.53 21.57 26.54
CA ILE A 671 -4.19 21.22 27.03
C ILE A 671 -4.06 19.71 27.24
N GLY A 672 -5.13 19.10 27.77
CA GLY A 672 -5.16 17.69 28.16
C GLY A 672 -6.57 17.12 28.16
N GLY A 673 -6.64 15.79 28.13
CA GLY A 673 -7.89 15.04 28.15
C GLY A 673 -7.79 13.75 27.35
N THR A 674 -8.34 12.67 27.91
CA THR A 674 -8.46 11.39 27.21
C THR A 674 -9.90 10.92 27.11
N LEU A 675 -10.26 10.42 25.93
CA LEU A 675 -11.58 9.86 25.65
C LEU A 675 -11.53 8.32 25.75
N ASP A 676 -12.45 7.78 26.54
CA ASP A 676 -12.83 6.38 26.54
C ASP A 676 -14.26 6.26 26.00
N THR A 677 -14.52 5.31 25.09
CA THR A 677 -15.89 5.01 24.68
C THR A 677 -16.04 3.56 24.24
N THR A 678 -17.20 2.98 24.54
CA THR A 678 -17.65 1.72 23.97
C THR A 678 -19.06 1.90 23.43
N MET A 679 -19.22 1.68 22.12
CA MET A 679 -20.44 2.02 21.40
C MET A 679 -20.81 0.93 20.38
N ASN A 680 -22.09 0.57 20.35
CA ASN A 680 -22.71 -0.14 19.25
C ASN A 680 -23.18 0.88 18.22
N LEU A 681 -22.76 0.71 16.97
CA LEU A 681 -22.96 1.64 15.86
C LEU A 681 -23.59 0.90 14.68
N ASP A 682 -24.72 1.38 14.16
CA ASP A 682 -25.27 1.05 12.83
C ASP A 682 -25.19 2.33 11.99
N LEU A 683 -24.19 2.42 11.13
CA LEU A 683 -23.91 3.58 10.29
C LEU A 683 -24.02 3.18 8.82
N ALA A 684 -24.89 3.84 8.08
CA ALA A 684 -24.96 3.76 6.63
C ALA A 684 -24.72 5.15 6.03
N ILE A 685 -23.86 5.25 5.01
CA ILE A 685 -23.61 6.50 4.30
C ILE A 685 -24.22 6.37 2.90
N LYS A 686 -25.16 7.26 2.59
CA LYS A 686 -25.82 7.32 1.28
C LYS A 686 -25.90 8.77 0.82
N ASP A 687 -25.42 9.05 -0.39
CA ASP A 687 -25.43 10.40 -0.99
C ASP A 687 -24.78 11.47 -0.08
N GLY A 688 -23.71 11.09 0.64
CA GLY A 688 -23.01 11.96 1.59
C GLY A 688 -23.72 12.16 2.94
N LYS A 689 -24.92 11.60 3.14
CA LYS A 689 -25.67 11.68 4.40
C LYS A 689 -25.48 10.40 5.23
N ALA A 690 -25.18 10.58 6.52
CA ALA A 690 -25.12 9.49 7.50
C ALA A 690 -26.53 9.15 7.99
N LYS A 691 -26.87 7.86 8.03
CA LYS A 691 -28.11 7.32 8.58
C LYS A 691 -27.81 6.16 9.51
N GLY A 692 -28.74 5.89 10.42
CA GLY A 692 -28.68 4.78 11.36
C GLY A 692 -28.60 5.26 12.81
N SER A 693 -28.17 4.38 13.71
CA SER A 693 -28.29 4.57 15.15
C SER A 693 -27.00 4.24 15.90
N PHE A 694 -26.88 4.80 17.09
CA PHE A 694 -25.75 4.59 17.99
C PHE A 694 -26.24 4.38 19.42
N ARG A 695 -25.53 3.54 20.19
CA ARG A 695 -25.76 3.36 21.63
C ARG A 695 -24.49 2.95 22.36
N GLY A 696 -24.16 3.55 23.50
CA GLY A 696 -22.94 3.21 24.22
C GLY A 696 -22.73 3.95 25.52
N ASN A 697 -21.49 3.89 26.00
CA ASN A 697 -20.98 4.67 27.11
C ASN A 697 -19.75 5.45 26.64
N ALA A 698 -19.54 6.65 27.18
CA ALA A 698 -18.37 7.47 26.91
C ALA A 698 -17.87 8.14 28.19
N GLY A 699 -16.59 8.42 28.27
CA GLY A 699 -15.99 9.12 29.39
C GLY A 699 -14.83 9.98 28.92
N VAL A 700 -14.72 11.18 29.48
CA VAL A 700 -13.56 12.05 29.31
C VAL A 700 -12.87 12.18 30.65
N ARG A 701 -11.58 11.84 30.71
CA ARG A 701 -10.75 11.96 31.92
C ARG A 701 -9.68 13.02 31.78
N ASP A 702 -9.30 13.64 32.89
CA ASP A 702 -8.23 14.62 33.00
C ASP A 702 -8.35 15.76 31.97
N PHE A 703 -9.57 16.26 31.76
CA PHE A 703 -9.80 17.32 30.79
C PHE A 703 -9.32 18.66 31.34
N HIS A 704 -8.62 19.42 30.51
CA HIS A 704 -8.17 20.76 30.86
C HIS A 704 -8.16 21.64 29.61
N SER A 705 -8.94 22.73 29.66
CA SER A 705 -8.90 23.80 28.69
C SER A 705 -8.56 25.15 29.30
N ILE A 706 -8.00 26.01 28.46
CA ILE A 706 -7.72 27.42 28.77
C ILE A 706 -8.45 28.34 27.80
N ASP A 707 -8.75 29.54 28.27
CA ASP A 707 -9.27 30.62 27.45
C ASP A 707 -8.16 31.08 26.48
N ALA A 708 -8.44 31.02 25.17
CA ALA A 708 -7.48 31.41 24.13
C ALA A 708 -7.19 32.93 24.12
N VAL A 709 -7.99 33.74 24.82
CA VAL A 709 -7.82 35.20 24.94
C VAL A 709 -7.00 35.57 26.17
N GLY A 710 -7.23 34.89 27.30
CA GLY A 710 -6.66 35.23 28.61
C GLY A 710 -5.45 34.39 29.04
N ASP A 711 -5.19 33.25 28.38
CA ASP A 711 -4.25 32.21 28.85
C ASP A 711 -4.54 31.73 30.30
N GLU A 712 -5.80 31.86 30.74
CA GLU A 712 -6.26 31.47 32.07
C GLU A 712 -7.06 30.16 32.02
N ASP A 713 -7.07 29.44 33.14
CA ASP A 713 -7.86 28.22 33.31
C ASP A 713 -9.35 28.51 33.08
N LEU A 714 -9.95 27.79 32.13
CA LEU A 714 -11.35 27.95 31.76
C LEU A 714 -12.21 26.84 32.40
N LEU A 715 -11.89 25.59 32.08
CA LEU A 715 -12.69 24.42 32.44
C LEU A 715 -11.79 23.19 32.62
N LYS A 716 -11.96 22.52 33.76
CA LYS A 716 -11.25 21.26 34.06
C LYS A 716 -12.19 20.27 34.73
N TRP A 717 -11.88 18.99 34.60
CA TRP A 717 -12.51 17.95 35.42
C TRP A 717 -11.63 16.70 35.46
N GLU A 718 -11.72 15.93 36.55
CA GLU A 718 -11.08 14.61 36.64
C GLU A 718 -11.83 13.61 35.76
N SER A 719 -13.15 13.55 35.87
CA SER A 719 -13.95 12.66 35.01
C SER A 719 -15.33 13.19 34.68
N LEU A 720 -15.70 13.05 33.40
CA LEU A 720 -17.04 13.27 32.86
C LEU A 720 -17.49 11.98 32.18
N GLN A 721 -18.48 11.30 32.76
CA GLN A 721 -18.99 10.01 32.28
C GLN A 721 -20.40 10.18 31.71
N PHE A 722 -20.66 9.53 30.58
CA PHE A 722 -21.94 9.42 29.90
C PHE A 722 -22.35 7.95 29.87
N ASP A 723 -23.35 7.61 30.68
CA ASP A 723 -23.88 6.26 30.79
C ASP A 723 -25.10 6.09 29.88
N GLU A 724 -25.07 5.02 29.09
CA GLU A 724 -26.11 4.59 28.17
C GLU A 724 -26.67 5.72 27.30
N PHE A 725 -25.81 6.40 26.53
CA PHE A 725 -26.26 7.28 25.47
C PHE A 725 -26.83 6.45 24.30
N ARG A 726 -27.87 6.95 23.63
CA ARG A 726 -28.45 6.37 22.42
C ARG A 726 -29.03 7.45 21.50
N GLY A 727 -29.05 7.20 20.20
CA GLY A 727 -29.59 8.17 19.24
C GLY A 727 -29.57 7.69 17.80
N ASP A 728 -30.10 8.54 16.92
CA ASP A 728 -30.15 8.36 15.47
C ASP A 728 -29.45 9.54 14.77
N PHE A 729 -28.87 9.31 13.60
CA PHE A 729 -28.15 10.34 12.85
C PHE A 729 -29.05 11.27 12.02
N ASP A 730 -30.19 10.78 11.52
CA ASP A 730 -31.08 11.54 10.61
C ASP A 730 -32.55 11.09 10.76
N PRO A 731 -33.43 11.89 11.40
CA PRO A 731 -33.12 13.14 12.10
C PRO A 731 -32.25 12.90 13.35
N PHE A 732 -31.46 13.90 13.75
CA PHE A 732 -30.55 13.75 14.90
C PHE A 732 -31.33 13.67 16.22
N THR A 733 -31.18 12.55 16.93
CA THR A 733 -31.73 12.34 18.28
C THR A 733 -30.62 11.92 19.24
N LEU A 734 -30.73 12.33 20.50
CA LEU A 734 -29.79 11.93 21.55
C LEU A 734 -30.52 11.78 22.90
N SER A 735 -30.39 10.61 23.52
CA SER A 735 -30.92 10.32 24.84
C SER A 735 -29.81 9.73 25.69
N ILE A 736 -29.51 10.34 26.84
CA ILE A 736 -28.46 9.90 27.76
C ILE A 736 -29.13 9.52 29.08
N ARG A 737 -28.89 8.32 29.61
CA ARG A 737 -29.53 7.90 30.87
C ARG A 737 -28.99 8.69 32.06
N GLN A 738 -27.67 8.78 32.16
CA GLN A 738 -26.99 9.44 33.26
C GLN A 738 -25.69 10.09 32.79
N VAL A 739 -25.40 11.26 33.35
CA VAL A 739 -24.13 11.97 33.24
C VAL A 739 -23.57 12.11 34.64
N ALA A 740 -22.32 11.73 34.84
CA ALA A 740 -21.61 11.94 36.11
C ALA A 740 -20.40 12.82 35.88
N LEU A 741 -20.25 13.85 36.71
CA LEU A 741 -19.17 14.83 36.62
C LEU A 741 -18.50 14.95 37.98
N ASN A 742 -17.22 14.60 38.03
CA ASN A 742 -16.41 14.59 39.25
C ASN A 742 -15.29 15.63 39.14
N ASP A 743 -15.07 16.35 40.24
CA ASP A 743 -13.98 17.30 40.41
C ASP A 743 -13.94 18.37 39.31
N VAL A 744 -15.13 18.85 38.91
CA VAL A 744 -15.24 19.91 37.92
C VAL A 744 -14.75 21.22 38.49
N TYR A 745 -13.90 21.91 37.75
CA TYR A 745 -13.51 23.29 37.98
C TYR A 745 -13.98 24.15 36.81
N SER A 746 -14.70 25.25 37.11
CA SER A 746 -15.07 26.26 36.12
C SER A 746 -14.73 27.64 36.63
N ARG A 747 -14.13 28.48 35.77
CA ARG A 747 -13.80 29.87 36.10
C ARG A 747 -14.70 30.82 35.32
N ILE A 748 -15.46 31.61 36.07
CA ILE A 748 -16.36 32.63 35.53
C ILE A 748 -15.79 34.00 35.86
N ILE A 749 -15.51 34.80 34.84
CA ILE A 749 -14.93 36.13 34.97
C ILE A 749 -15.86 37.14 34.32
N ILE A 750 -16.29 38.14 35.09
CA ILE A 750 -16.79 39.41 34.55
C ILE A 750 -15.57 40.29 34.29
N ARG A 751 -15.35 40.66 33.03
CA ARG A 751 -14.22 41.48 32.60
C ARG A 751 -14.46 42.95 32.93
N LYS A 752 -13.42 43.79 32.79
CA LYS A 752 -13.49 45.25 33.07
C LYS A 752 -14.56 45.98 32.26
N ASP A 753 -14.91 45.47 31.08
CA ASP A 753 -15.95 46.01 30.20
C ASP A 753 -17.37 45.49 30.54
N GLY A 754 -17.50 44.66 31.58
CA GLY A 754 -18.75 44.04 32.01
C GLY A 754 -19.13 42.77 31.22
N THR A 755 -18.32 42.32 30.26
CA THR A 755 -18.57 41.08 29.50
C THR A 755 -18.15 39.83 30.29
N LEU A 756 -18.80 38.69 30.04
CA LEU A 756 -18.41 37.41 30.63
C LEU A 756 -17.41 36.69 29.74
N ASN A 757 -16.39 36.05 30.33
CA ASN A 757 -15.44 35.22 29.59
C ASN A 757 -16.10 34.09 28.78
N LEU A 758 -17.22 33.55 29.27
CA LEU A 758 -17.97 32.48 28.60
C LEU A 758 -18.73 32.94 27.33
N GLN A 759 -18.95 34.24 27.11
CA GLN A 759 -19.73 34.74 25.97
C GLN A 759 -18.98 34.59 24.63
N ASP A 760 -17.65 34.56 24.66
CA ASP A 760 -16.81 34.52 23.46
C ASP A 760 -16.32 33.12 23.08
N LEU A 761 -16.72 32.07 23.81
CA LEU A 761 -16.26 30.70 23.57
C LEU A 761 -16.67 30.15 22.21
N VAL A 762 -17.75 30.68 21.65
CA VAL A 762 -18.19 30.41 20.28
C VAL A 762 -18.36 31.75 19.57
N LYS A 763 -17.47 32.06 18.62
CA LYS A 763 -17.64 33.19 17.72
C LYS A 763 -18.97 33.03 16.98
N LYS A 764 -19.93 33.92 17.27
CA LYS A 764 -21.05 34.14 16.34
C LYS A 764 -20.45 34.77 15.09
N GLU A 765 -20.48 34.05 13.98
CA GLU A 765 -20.29 34.71 12.68
C GLU A 765 -21.31 35.86 12.59
N PRO A 766 -20.87 37.09 12.25
CA PRO A 766 -21.80 38.12 11.87
C PRO A 766 -22.67 37.55 10.76
N ALA A 767 -23.99 37.57 10.94
CA ALA A 767 -24.90 37.32 9.85
C ALA A 767 -24.45 38.20 8.69
N ALA A 768 -24.01 37.58 7.60
CA ALA A 768 -23.48 38.29 6.45
C ALA A 768 -24.49 39.36 6.03
N GLN A 769 -24.20 40.61 6.40
CA GLN A 769 -24.86 41.75 5.81
C GLN A 769 -24.48 41.69 4.34
N THR A 770 -25.47 41.39 3.52
CA THR A 770 -25.40 41.47 2.08
C THR A 770 -25.00 42.89 1.71
N ALA A 771 -23.69 43.12 1.56
CA ALA A 771 -23.15 44.31 0.94
C ALA A 771 -23.59 44.24 -0.53
N ALA A 772 -24.62 45.00 -0.85
CA ALA A 772 -25.07 45.24 -2.21
C ALA A 772 -23.93 45.87 -3.01
N LEU A 773 -23.41 45.13 -3.99
CA LEU A 773 -22.68 45.71 -5.12
C LEU A 773 -23.71 46.18 -6.16
N PRO A 774 -23.60 47.40 -6.71
CA PRO A 774 -24.56 47.91 -7.68
C PRO A 774 -24.35 47.25 -9.05
N ALA A 775 -25.42 46.64 -9.58
CA ALA A 775 -25.47 46.18 -10.96
C ALA A 775 -26.12 47.26 -11.83
N THR A 776 -25.41 47.72 -12.86
CA THR A 776 -25.95 48.59 -13.91
C THR A 776 -26.29 47.76 -15.16
N ALA A 777 -27.58 47.77 -15.49
CA ALA A 777 -28.24 47.68 -16.80
C ALA A 777 -27.63 46.87 -17.97
N ALA A 778 -28.42 45.93 -18.52
CA ALA A 778 -29.21 46.17 -19.75
C ALA A 778 -30.09 44.94 -20.12
N ALA A 779 -31.37 45.22 -20.38
CA ALA A 779 -32.39 44.32 -20.95
C ALA A 779 -32.39 44.45 -22.51
N PRO A 780 -33.27 43.81 -23.33
CA PRO A 780 -34.73 43.79 -23.17
C PRO A 780 -35.48 42.49 -23.57
N ALA A 781 -36.78 42.57 -23.25
CA ALA A 781 -37.85 41.58 -23.27
C ALA A 781 -38.30 41.06 -24.65
N THR A 782 -39.11 39.99 -24.62
CA THR A 782 -40.33 39.90 -25.43
C THR A 782 -41.50 39.38 -24.60
N GLN A 783 -42.61 40.12 -24.75
CA GLN A 783 -43.91 40.00 -24.11
C GLN A 783 -44.75 38.89 -24.76
N GLN A 784 -45.72 38.34 -24.02
CA GLN A 784 -47.10 38.22 -24.50
C GLN A 784 -48.10 37.96 -23.34
N ALA A 785 -49.18 38.72 -23.37
CA ALA A 785 -50.47 38.55 -22.69
C ALA A 785 -51.56 38.86 -23.76
N PRO A 786 -52.91 38.86 -23.54
CA PRO A 786 -53.70 38.53 -22.33
C PRO A 786 -55.11 37.86 -22.56
N VAL A 787 -55.79 37.46 -21.46
CA VAL A 787 -57.26 37.33 -21.09
C VAL A 787 -58.35 36.68 -22.02
N PRO A 788 -59.60 36.29 -21.58
CA PRO A 788 -60.36 36.64 -20.35
C PRO A 788 -61.27 35.58 -19.62
N SER A 789 -61.66 35.95 -18.39
CA SER A 789 -62.99 35.88 -17.71
C SER A 789 -63.70 34.57 -17.25
N ALA A 790 -63.73 34.42 -15.92
CA ALA A 790 -64.88 34.38 -14.99
C ALA A 790 -66.00 33.30 -15.08
N LYS A 791 -66.17 32.55 -13.97
CA LYS A 791 -67.44 32.40 -13.23
C LYS A 791 -67.22 31.79 -11.83
N GLN A 792 -67.80 32.44 -10.82
CA GLN A 792 -68.03 32.05 -9.41
C GLN A 792 -69.51 32.44 -9.10
N PRO A 793 -70.15 32.14 -7.94
CA PRO A 793 -69.96 31.17 -6.82
C PRO A 793 -71.34 30.51 -6.45
N PRO A 794 -71.76 30.12 -5.20
CA PRO A 794 -71.11 29.93 -3.87
C PRO A 794 -71.49 28.63 -3.09
N SER A 795 -70.68 28.11 -2.15
CA SER A 795 -70.79 28.20 -0.66
C SER A 795 -70.20 26.88 -0.09
N ALA A 796 -69.54 26.71 1.07
CA ALA A 796 -69.15 27.53 2.21
C ALA A 796 -67.90 26.91 2.89
N GLY A 797 -67.03 27.75 3.48
CA GLY A 797 -66.04 27.41 4.53
C GLY A 797 -64.58 27.15 4.10
N PRO A 798 -63.64 28.12 4.24
CA PRO A 798 -62.22 27.85 4.13
C PRO A 798 -61.62 27.43 5.47
N THR A 799 -61.24 26.16 5.59
CA THR A 799 -60.19 25.72 6.52
C THR A 799 -58.86 26.31 6.03
N ALA A 800 -58.15 27.02 6.90
CA ALA A 800 -56.86 27.61 6.60
C ALA A 800 -55.86 26.56 6.05
N PRO A 801 -54.96 26.92 5.10
CA PRO A 801 -53.90 26.01 4.64
C PRO A 801 -52.99 25.65 5.82
N ALA A 802 -52.81 24.36 6.05
CA ALA A 802 -51.84 23.84 7.00
C ALA A 802 -50.46 24.44 6.70
N ALA A 803 -49.87 25.07 7.71
CA ALA A 803 -48.50 25.55 7.70
C ALA A 803 -47.55 24.40 7.28
N PRO A 804 -46.45 24.70 6.56
CA PRO A 804 -45.42 23.70 6.28
C PRO A 804 -44.95 23.11 7.61
N ALA A 805 -44.90 21.77 7.68
CA ALA A 805 -44.45 21.04 8.86
C ALA A 805 -43.11 21.63 9.36
N PRO A 806 -42.96 21.90 10.67
CA PRO A 806 -41.76 22.50 11.21
C PRO A 806 -40.54 21.62 10.89
N ALA A 807 -39.42 22.27 10.55
CA ALA A 807 -38.13 21.61 10.36
C ALA A 807 -37.86 20.69 11.56
N ALA A 808 -37.49 19.43 11.32
CA ALA A 808 -37.29 18.41 12.35
C ALA A 808 -36.40 18.95 13.49
N GLN A 809 -37.03 19.30 14.61
CA GLN A 809 -36.36 19.87 15.79
C GLN A 809 -35.45 18.80 16.39
N ARG A 810 -34.21 19.17 16.72
CA ARG A 810 -33.24 18.30 17.40
C ARG A 810 -33.85 17.83 18.73
N GLN A 811 -33.95 16.52 18.93
CA GLN A 811 -34.50 15.95 20.18
C GLN A 811 -33.36 15.47 21.07
N ILE A 812 -33.13 16.16 22.19
CA ILE A 812 -32.08 15.84 23.15
C ILE A 812 -32.73 15.61 24.51
N SER A 813 -32.39 14.50 25.19
CA SER A 813 -32.82 14.21 26.55
C SER A 813 -31.67 13.66 27.40
N VAL A 814 -31.60 14.07 28.67
CA VAL A 814 -30.67 13.57 29.67
C VAL A 814 -31.45 13.20 30.92
N GLY A 815 -31.47 11.91 31.25
CA GLY A 815 -32.24 11.38 32.38
C GLY A 815 -31.75 11.92 33.71
N SER A 816 -30.44 12.01 33.91
CA SER A 816 -29.86 12.70 35.07
C SER A 816 -28.45 13.17 34.88
N VAL A 817 -28.06 14.22 35.59
CA VAL A 817 -26.72 14.77 35.71
C VAL A 817 -26.38 14.80 37.19
N THR A 818 -25.31 14.14 37.61
CA THR A 818 -24.80 14.17 38.98
C THR A 818 -23.47 14.88 39.02
N ILE A 819 -23.30 15.80 39.95
CA ILE A 819 -22.06 16.53 40.19
C ILE A 819 -21.50 16.10 41.54
N GLN A 820 -20.20 15.83 41.61
CA GLN A 820 -19.49 15.52 42.85
C GLN A 820 -18.22 16.39 42.94
N ASN A 821 -18.00 16.95 44.13
CA ASN A 821 -16.81 17.75 44.45
C ASN A 821 -16.50 18.91 43.47
N GLY A 822 -17.54 19.57 42.94
CA GLY A 822 -17.35 20.67 42.00
C GLY A 822 -16.84 21.95 42.67
N THR A 823 -16.02 22.70 41.95
CA THR A 823 -15.50 24.02 42.31
C THR A 823 -15.87 25.04 41.24
N LEU A 824 -16.46 26.17 41.64
CA LEU A 824 -16.77 27.27 40.75
C LEU A 824 -16.10 28.54 41.29
N ALA A 825 -15.12 29.05 40.54
CA ALA A 825 -14.42 30.28 40.87
C ALA A 825 -15.08 31.44 40.11
N PHE A 826 -15.55 32.44 40.85
CA PHE A 826 -16.16 33.64 40.30
C PHE A 826 -15.28 34.86 40.60
N THR A 827 -14.98 35.62 39.55
CA THR A 827 -14.22 36.87 39.65
C THR A 827 -14.98 37.99 38.92
N ASP A 828 -15.17 39.11 39.60
CA ASP A 828 -15.70 40.33 39.01
C ASP A 828 -14.62 41.42 38.97
N ASN A 829 -14.11 41.68 37.76
CA ASN A 829 -13.12 42.70 37.46
C ASN A 829 -13.73 44.02 36.96
N HIS A 830 -15.06 44.11 36.80
CA HIS A 830 -15.74 45.35 36.40
C HIS A 830 -15.64 46.42 37.50
N MET A 831 -15.48 46.00 38.75
CA MET A 831 -15.38 46.88 39.92
C MET A 831 -13.96 47.47 40.09
N PRO A 832 -13.80 48.69 40.66
CA PRO A 832 -12.48 49.28 40.93
C PRO A 832 -11.59 48.45 41.86
N GLN A 833 -12.20 47.71 42.78
CA GLN A 833 -11.58 46.63 43.55
C GLN A 833 -12.17 45.30 43.07
N THR A 834 -11.32 44.34 42.74
CA THR A 834 -11.76 43.02 42.28
C THR A 834 -12.53 42.31 43.38
N PHE A 835 -13.71 41.78 43.04
CA PHE A 835 -14.43 40.84 43.89
C PHE A 835 -14.11 39.41 43.44
N ASN A 836 -13.74 38.57 44.40
CA ASN A 836 -13.51 37.14 44.17
C ASN A 836 -14.40 36.36 45.12
N SER A 837 -14.95 35.26 44.63
CA SER A 837 -15.65 34.30 45.47
C SER A 837 -15.56 32.91 44.88
N THR A 838 -15.36 31.90 45.72
CA THR A 838 -15.27 30.51 45.28
C THR A 838 -16.34 29.65 45.94
N PHE A 839 -17.02 28.85 45.13
CA PHE A 839 -17.93 27.81 45.59
C PHE A 839 -17.18 26.48 45.61
N TYR A 840 -17.20 25.81 46.76
CA TYR A 840 -16.56 24.52 47.00
C TYR A 840 -17.60 23.43 47.25
N ASN A 841 -17.18 22.17 47.09
CA ASN A 841 -17.98 20.99 47.39
C ASN A 841 -19.35 21.00 46.69
N LEU A 842 -19.44 21.57 45.48
CA LEU A 842 -20.67 21.59 44.72
C LEU A 842 -21.03 20.15 44.35
N GLY A 843 -22.17 19.68 44.84
CA GLY A 843 -22.66 18.33 44.61
C GLY A 843 -24.16 18.26 44.55
N GLY A 844 -24.69 17.28 43.82
CA GLY A 844 -26.14 17.10 43.70
C GLY A 844 -26.55 16.50 42.36
N ARG A 845 -27.84 16.63 42.03
CA ARG A 845 -28.44 15.99 40.86
C ARG A 845 -29.43 16.92 40.15
N VAL A 846 -29.38 16.90 38.82
CA VAL A 846 -30.41 17.44 37.92
C VAL A 846 -31.04 16.27 37.17
N SER A 847 -32.35 16.08 37.19
CA SER A 847 -33.05 14.92 36.59
C SER A 847 -34.07 15.35 35.55
N GLY A 848 -34.08 14.75 34.37
CA GLY A 848 -35.12 14.98 33.36
C GLY A 848 -34.89 16.17 32.42
N LEU A 849 -33.64 16.51 32.08
CA LEU A 849 -33.34 17.53 31.07
C LEU A 849 -33.83 17.06 29.70
N THR A 850 -34.58 17.90 28.99
CA THR A 850 -35.10 17.56 27.66
C THR A 850 -35.39 18.81 26.84
N SER A 851 -35.22 18.72 25.52
CA SER A 851 -35.62 19.78 24.58
C SER A 851 -37.13 19.82 24.29
N GLU A 852 -37.93 18.93 24.89
CA GLU A 852 -39.39 18.99 24.82
C GLU A 852 -39.94 20.19 25.63
N GLU A 853 -40.75 21.04 25.00
CA GLU A 853 -41.26 22.28 25.62
C GLU A 853 -42.10 22.05 26.89
N SER A 854 -42.79 20.91 26.99
CA SER A 854 -43.76 20.60 28.05
C SER A 854 -43.17 19.88 29.27
N LYS A 855 -41.86 19.60 29.27
CA LYS A 855 -41.17 18.87 30.33
C LYS A 855 -40.15 19.75 31.03
N PHE A 856 -39.94 19.50 32.31
CA PHE A 856 -39.03 20.25 33.16
C PHE A 856 -38.12 19.30 33.92
N ALA A 857 -36.87 19.69 34.13
CA ALA A 857 -35.90 18.94 34.90
C ALA A 857 -35.96 19.34 36.38
N ASP A 858 -36.00 18.37 37.28
CA ASP A 858 -35.86 18.58 38.73
C ASP A 858 -34.41 18.84 39.09
N VAL A 859 -34.17 19.76 40.02
CA VAL A 859 -32.84 20.21 40.44
C VAL A 859 -32.75 20.07 41.97
N ASP A 860 -31.67 19.48 42.47
CA ASP A 860 -31.24 19.51 43.87
C ASP A 860 -29.71 19.59 43.92
N LEU A 861 -29.16 20.78 44.17
CA LEU A 861 -27.73 21.04 44.27
C LEU A 861 -27.40 21.62 45.63
N ARG A 862 -26.24 21.26 46.18
CA ARG A 862 -25.71 21.73 47.46
C ARG A 862 -24.24 22.07 47.30
N GLY A 863 -23.75 22.99 48.11
CA GLY A 863 -22.33 23.35 48.13
C GLY A 863 -22.07 24.38 49.20
N ASN A 864 -20.83 24.84 49.29
CA ASN A 864 -20.42 25.87 50.24
C ASN A 864 -19.85 27.05 49.48
N LEU A 865 -20.27 28.26 49.82
CA LEU A 865 -19.53 29.46 49.46
C LEU A 865 -18.26 29.56 50.32
N GLU A 866 -17.31 30.39 49.90
CA GLU A 866 -16.14 30.80 50.69
C GLU A 866 -16.52 31.08 52.16
N ASN A 867 -15.66 30.65 53.10
CA ASN A 867 -15.92 30.64 54.56
C ASN A 867 -17.01 29.67 55.04
N HIS A 868 -17.22 28.55 54.31
CA HIS A 868 -18.12 27.45 54.68
C HIS A 868 -19.62 27.78 54.72
N SER A 869 -20.07 28.87 54.10
CA SER A 869 -21.49 29.26 54.08
C SER A 869 -22.32 28.27 53.23
N PRO A 870 -23.26 27.49 53.79
CA PRO A 870 -24.00 26.48 53.04
C PRO A 870 -24.95 27.11 52.00
N MET A 871 -25.00 26.49 50.82
CA MET A 871 -25.89 26.80 49.72
C MET A 871 -26.71 25.58 49.34
N GLN A 872 -28.01 25.78 49.06
CA GLN A 872 -28.87 24.78 48.46
C GLN A 872 -29.71 25.39 47.32
N ILE A 873 -29.82 24.69 46.20
CA ILE A 873 -30.64 25.05 45.05
C ILE A 873 -31.60 23.88 44.79
N SER A 874 -32.90 24.15 44.77
CA SER A 874 -33.92 23.15 44.47
C SER A 874 -35.02 23.68 43.57
N GLY A 875 -35.65 22.85 42.75
CA GLY A 875 -36.80 23.26 41.94
C GLY A 875 -36.81 22.61 40.57
N ARG A 876 -37.35 23.31 39.57
CA ARG A 876 -37.49 22.83 38.20
C ARG A 876 -36.92 23.82 37.19
N LEU A 877 -36.31 23.34 36.12
CA LEU A 877 -35.87 24.20 35.01
C LEU A 877 -35.91 23.44 33.68
N ASN A 878 -36.03 24.15 32.55
CA ASN A 878 -35.77 23.59 31.22
C ASN A 878 -34.86 24.56 30.45
N PRO A 879 -33.55 24.24 30.31
CA PRO A 879 -32.60 25.13 29.66
C PRO A 879 -32.43 24.81 28.17
N LEU A 880 -33.06 23.73 27.67
CA LEU A 880 -32.95 23.25 26.29
C LEU A 880 -34.12 23.71 25.41
N ARG A 881 -35.10 24.40 26.00
CA ARG A 881 -36.21 25.08 25.32
C ARG A 881 -35.77 26.46 24.79
N ASP A 882 -36.35 26.89 23.67
CA ASP A 882 -36.04 28.20 23.05
C ASP A 882 -36.37 29.39 23.96
N ASP A 883 -37.44 29.33 24.75
CA ASP A 883 -37.70 30.21 25.89
C ASP A 883 -37.41 29.49 27.21
N LEU A 884 -36.33 29.90 27.86
CA LEU A 884 -35.84 29.39 29.14
C LEU A 884 -36.97 29.35 30.19
N PHE A 885 -37.21 28.17 30.78
CA PHE A 885 -38.07 28.00 31.94
C PHE A 885 -37.23 27.75 33.19
N VAL A 886 -37.52 28.46 34.28
CA VAL A 886 -36.85 28.31 35.58
C VAL A 886 -37.90 28.49 36.67
N ASP A 887 -37.96 27.59 37.65
CA ASP A 887 -38.77 27.66 38.87
C ASP A 887 -37.90 27.12 40.01
N LEU A 888 -36.99 27.96 40.51
CA LEU A 888 -35.95 27.56 41.46
C LEU A 888 -36.10 28.29 42.79
N LYS A 889 -35.85 27.54 43.87
CA LYS A 889 -35.59 28.04 45.22
C LYS A 889 -34.11 27.91 45.51
N ILE A 890 -33.48 29.01 45.88
CA ILE A 890 -32.06 29.10 46.21
C ILE A 890 -31.97 29.62 47.63
N SER A 891 -31.35 28.87 48.53
CA SER A 891 -31.11 29.29 49.90
C SER A 891 -29.63 29.36 50.20
N PHE A 892 -29.19 30.49 50.74
CA PHE A 892 -27.87 30.67 51.32
C PHE A 892 -27.99 30.92 52.81
N ARG A 893 -27.12 30.28 53.59
CA ARG A 893 -27.03 30.46 55.03
C ARG A 893 -25.66 31.01 55.39
N ASP A 894 -25.64 31.98 56.29
CA ASP A 894 -24.41 32.45 56.94
C ASP A 894 -23.34 33.03 55.98
N ILE A 895 -23.75 33.73 54.92
CA ILE A 895 -22.81 34.43 54.02
C ILE A 895 -22.13 35.57 54.80
N GLU A 896 -20.81 35.64 54.80
CA GLU A 896 -20.09 36.78 55.35
C GLU A 896 -20.15 37.98 54.41
N LEU A 897 -20.55 39.15 54.93
CA LEU A 897 -20.74 40.35 54.10
C LEU A 897 -19.48 41.20 53.95
N SER A 898 -18.45 41.03 54.77
CA SER A 898 -17.22 41.82 54.71
C SER A 898 -16.51 41.72 53.35
N PRO A 899 -16.44 40.55 52.68
CA PRO A 899 -15.96 40.42 51.30
C PRO A 899 -16.77 41.20 50.24
N ALA A 900 -18.02 41.55 50.53
CA ALA A 900 -18.88 42.31 49.60
C ALA A 900 -18.60 43.83 49.60
N THR A 901 -17.57 44.28 50.34
CA THR A 901 -17.13 45.68 50.40
C THR A 901 -16.92 46.35 49.04
N PRO A 902 -16.36 45.71 47.99
CA PRO A 902 -16.25 46.32 46.68
C PRO A 902 -17.61 46.82 46.13
N TYR A 903 -18.69 46.07 46.37
CA TYR A 903 -20.03 46.49 45.94
C TYR A 903 -20.61 47.57 46.85
N SER A 904 -20.50 47.43 48.17
CA SER A 904 -21.05 48.44 49.10
C SER A 904 -20.31 49.77 49.02
N GLY A 905 -18.99 49.75 48.79
CA GLY A 905 -18.18 50.95 48.61
C GLY A 905 -18.60 51.74 47.38
N ILE A 906 -18.83 51.06 46.25
CA ILE A 906 -19.27 51.71 45.00
C ILE A 906 -20.67 52.30 45.13
N TYR A 907 -21.65 51.52 45.61
CA TYR A 907 -23.06 51.92 45.55
C TYR A 907 -23.58 52.60 46.82
N LEU A 908 -23.04 52.25 47.99
CA LEU A 908 -23.44 52.81 49.28
C LEU A 908 -22.42 53.81 49.85
N GLY A 909 -21.18 53.81 49.37
CA GLY A 909 -20.13 54.71 49.84
C GLY A 909 -19.50 54.33 51.19
N TYR A 910 -19.66 53.08 51.63
CA TYR A 910 -19.13 52.57 52.90
C TYR A 910 -18.65 51.12 52.76
N ALA A 911 -17.57 50.79 53.48
CA ALA A 911 -17.13 49.41 53.65
C ALA A 911 -18.09 48.65 54.59
N ILE A 912 -18.09 47.33 54.51
CA ILE A 912 -18.81 46.47 55.46
C ILE A 912 -17.78 45.94 56.45
N ASP A 913 -17.95 46.29 57.72
CA ASP A 913 -17.07 45.81 58.79
C ASP A 913 -17.43 44.37 59.15
N LYS A 914 -18.71 44.15 59.51
CA LYS A 914 -19.26 42.84 59.86
C LYS A 914 -20.72 42.69 59.44
N GLY A 915 -21.15 41.44 59.27
CA GLY A 915 -22.55 41.09 59.03
C GLY A 915 -22.68 39.71 58.41
N LYS A 916 -23.74 38.99 58.78
CA LYS A 916 -24.08 37.69 58.20
C LYS A 916 -25.35 37.81 57.37
N LEU A 917 -25.29 37.36 56.12
CA LEU A 917 -26.38 37.41 55.17
C LEU A 917 -26.97 36.00 54.98
N PHE A 918 -28.28 35.93 55.05
CA PHE A 918 -29.09 34.77 54.74
C PHE A 918 -30.02 35.18 53.59
N LEU A 919 -30.06 34.37 52.54
CA LEU A 919 -30.86 34.65 51.36
C LEU A 919 -31.75 33.45 51.08
N ASP A 920 -33.06 33.67 51.03
CA ASP A 920 -34.00 32.71 50.45
C ASP A 920 -34.60 33.35 49.19
N LEU A 921 -34.20 32.86 48.03
CA LEU A 921 -34.57 33.39 46.74
C LEU A 921 -35.48 32.39 46.02
N LYS A 922 -36.56 32.87 45.41
CA LYS A 922 -37.44 32.08 44.57
C LYS A 922 -37.59 32.76 43.23
N TYR A 923 -37.21 32.08 42.16
CA TYR A 923 -37.14 32.62 40.81
C TYR A 923 -37.99 31.81 39.85
N LEU A 924 -39.01 32.45 39.27
CA LEU A 924 -39.84 31.94 38.20
C LEU A 924 -39.56 32.72 36.90
N ILE A 925 -39.05 32.05 35.88
CA ILE A 925 -38.92 32.56 34.51
C ILE A 925 -39.80 31.69 33.62
N GLU A 926 -40.82 32.30 33.02
CA GLU A 926 -41.70 31.62 32.07
C GLU A 926 -42.07 32.58 30.94
N ARG A 927 -41.96 32.14 29.67
CA ARG A 927 -42.23 32.96 28.48
C ARG A 927 -41.51 34.32 28.52
N LYS A 928 -40.24 34.28 28.94
CA LYS A 928 -39.38 35.45 29.13
C LYS A 928 -39.83 36.42 30.23
N GLN A 929 -40.88 36.12 30.99
CA GLN A 929 -41.29 36.90 32.15
C GLN A 929 -40.62 36.37 33.42
N LEU A 930 -39.86 37.22 34.10
CA LEU A 930 -39.29 36.98 35.40
C LEU A 930 -40.27 37.41 36.49
N THR A 931 -40.49 36.52 37.46
CA THR A 931 -41.14 36.79 38.75
C THR A 931 -40.25 36.23 39.84
N SER A 932 -39.89 37.05 40.83
CA SER A 932 -39.02 36.60 41.91
C SER A 932 -39.48 37.09 43.27
N GLU A 933 -39.23 36.28 44.29
CA GLU A 933 -39.34 36.62 45.71
C GLU A 933 -37.92 36.54 46.29
N ASN A 934 -37.42 37.62 46.88
CA ASN A 934 -36.07 37.66 47.44
C ASN A 934 -36.18 38.02 48.92
N LYS A 935 -36.07 37.02 49.79
CA LYS A 935 -36.05 37.21 51.24
C LYS A 935 -34.60 37.35 51.68
N VAL A 936 -34.27 38.52 52.17
CA VAL A 936 -32.93 38.90 52.62
C VAL A 936 -33.02 39.07 54.12
N PHE A 937 -32.28 38.25 54.86
CA PHE A 937 -32.12 38.38 56.29
C PHE A 937 -30.65 38.71 56.58
N ILE A 938 -30.39 39.80 57.28
CA ILE A 938 -29.04 40.21 57.66
C ILE A 938 -28.95 40.30 59.18
N ASP A 939 -28.02 39.55 59.76
CA ASP A 939 -27.74 39.56 61.19
C ASP A 939 -26.44 40.36 61.48
N GLN A 940 -26.43 41.09 62.59
CA GLN A 940 -25.27 41.81 63.14
C GLN A 940 -24.56 42.78 62.17
N PHE A 941 -25.27 43.31 61.17
CA PHE A 941 -24.69 44.17 60.14
C PHE A 941 -24.11 45.49 60.68
N THR A 942 -22.89 45.85 60.31
CA THR A 942 -22.26 47.13 60.68
C THR A 942 -21.44 47.68 59.52
N PHE A 943 -21.62 48.98 59.24
CA PHE A 943 -20.77 49.68 58.27
C PHE A 943 -19.42 50.02 58.90
N GLY A 944 -18.35 49.88 58.12
CA GLY A 944 -17.02 50.38 58.41
C GLY A 944 -16.80 51.81 57.88
N ASP A 945 -15.57 52.06 57.44
CA ASP A 945 -15.13 53.36 56.95
C ASP A 945 -15.85 53.80 55.67
N LYS A 946 -15.89 55.11 55.45
CA LYS A 946 -16.45 55.71 54.23
C LYS A 946 -15.51 55.40 53.06
N VAL A 947 -16.09 54.99 51.94
CA VAL A 947 -15.38 54.70 50.69
C VAL A 947 -15.75 55.79 49.69
N GLU A 948 -14.75 56.43 49.07
CA GLU A 948 -14.99 57.39 48.00
C GLU A 948 -15.49 56.68 46.74
N SER A 949 -16.69 57.05 46.28
CA SER A 949 -17.26 56.56 45.02
C SER A 949 -18.17 57.63 44.41
N SER A 950 -18.01 57.87 43.12
CA SER A 950 -18.86 58.76 42.32
C SER A 950 -20.25 58.18 42.03
N GLN A 951 -20.41 56.87 42.21
CA GLN A 951 -21.69 56.16 42.03
C GLN A 951 -22.42 55.90 43.35
N ALA A 952 -21.85 56.32 44.49
CA ALA A 952 -22.46 56.13 45.79
C ALA A 952 -23.73 56.99 45.94
N THR A 953 -24.73 56.43 46.61
CA THR A 953 -25.97 57.16 46.90
C THR A 953 -25.75 58.36 47.82
N ASN A 954 -26.49 59.45 47.58
CA ASN A 954 -26.50 60.64 48.45
C ASN A 954 -27.42 60.47 49.68
N LEU A 955 -28.12 59.34 49.81
CA LEU A 955 -29.03 59.06 50.91
C LEU A 955 -28.26 58.78 52.22
N PRO A 956 -28.80 59.11 53.41
CA PRO A 956 -28.17 58.82 54.70
C PRO A 956 -28.26 57.31 55.03
N VAL A 957 -27.47 56.48 54.34
CA VAL A 957 -27.53 55.02 54.39
C VAL A 957 -27.34 54.42 55.79
N LYS A 958 -26.53 55.05 56.66
CA LYS A 958 -26.39 54.63 58.07
C LYS A 958 -27.71 54.75 58.84
N LEU A 959 -28.47 55.81 58.60
CA LEU A 959 -29.80 56.00 59.19
C LEU A 959 -30.81 55.02 58.60
N ALA A 960 -30.80 54.82 57.28
CA ALA A 960 -31.69 53.86 56.62
C ALA A 960 -31.50 52.43 57.14
N ILE A 961 -30.24 51.99 57.30
CA ILE A 961 -29.93 50.69 57.89
C ILE A 961 -30.32 50.63 59.38
N ALA A 962 -30.12 51.70 60.15
CA ALA A 962 -30.55 51.75 61.56
C ALA A 962 -32.08 51.63 61.71
N LEU A 963 -32.85 52.12 60.73
CA LEU A 963 -34.32 52.00 60.70
C LEU A 963 -34.81 50.62 60.24
N LEU A 964 -34.01 49.93 59.42
CA LEU A 964 -34.31 48.58 58.94
C LEU A 964 -33.93 47.49 59.94
N LYS A 965 -33.10 47.81 60.94
CA LYS A 965 -32.76 46.93 62.06
C LYS A 965 -33.89 46.87 63.07
N ASP A 966 -34.25 45.66 63.50
CA ASP A 966 -35.16 45.45 64.61
C ASP A 966 -34.47 45.58 65.99
N ARG A 967 -35.19 45.25 67.07
CA ARG A 967 -34.66 45.30 68.46
C ARG A 967 -33.51 44.31 68.72
N LYS A 968 -33.33 43.30 67.88
CA LYS A 968 -32.25 42.32 67.95
C LYS A 968 -31.07 42.70 67.05
N GLY A 969 -31.19 43.79 66.28
CA GLY A 969 -30.18 44.22 65.31
C GLY A 969 -30.28 43.51 63.96
N GLU A 970 -31.39 42.81 63.72
CA GLU A 970 -31.67 42.01 62.53
C GLU A 970 -32.37 42.85 61.44
N ILE A 971 -32.02 42.64 60.18
CA ILE A 971 -32.64 43.29 59.02
C ILE A 971 -33.37 42.25 58.19
N HIS A 972 -34.67 42.41 57.99
CA HIS A 972 -35.50 41.53 57.17
C HIS A 972 -36.07 42.31 55.99
N LEU A 973 -35.71 41.95 54.76
CA LEU A 973 -36.22 42.57 53.54
C LEU A 973 -36.87 41.52 52.66
N ASP A 974 -38.08 41.79 52.22
CA ASP A 974 -38.76 41.01 51.17
C ASP A 974 -38.86 41.87 49.93
N LEU A 975 -38.12 41.51 48.89
CA LEU A 975 -37.95 42.30 47.67
C LEU A 975 -38.48 41.53 46.46
N PRO A 976 -39.79 41.64 46.14
CA PRO A 976 -40.32 41.03 44.92
C PRO A 976 -39.84 41.79 43.69
N VAL A 977 -39.36 41.08 42.67
CA VAL A 977 -38.94 41.69 41.38
C VAL A 977 -39.65 40.98 40.23
N THR A 978 -40.33 41.75 39.37
CA THR A 978 -41.03 41.26 38.18
C THR A 978 -40.63 42.04 36.92
N GLY A 979 -40.60 41.38 35.77
CA GLY A 979 -40.40 42.04 34.46
C GLY A 979 -39.98 41.10 33.34
N ARG A 980 -39.82 41.63 32.12
CA ARG A 980 -39.42 40.84 30.94
C ARG A 980 -37.89 40.76 30.81
N THR A 981 -37.39 39.55 30.61
CA THR A 981 -35.95 39.23 30.45
C THR A 981 -35.38 39.63 29.09
N ASP A 982 -36.24 39.91 28.10
CA ASP A 982 -35.84 40.34 26.75
C ASP A 982 -35.99 41.86 26.50
N ASP A 983 -36.33 42.63 27.54
CA ASP A 983 -36.43 44.09 27.44
C ASP A 983 -35.06 44.76 27.71
N PRO A 984 -34.47 45.49 26.74
CA PRO A 984 -33.17 46.15 26.90
C PRO A 984 -33.15 47.27 27.95
N GLN A 985 -34.30 47.72 28.46
CA GLN A 985 -34.41 48.71 29.55
C GLN A 985 -34.65 48.07 30.93
N PHE A 986 -34.76 46.74 31.01
CA PHE A 986 -34.97 46.02 32.26
C PHE A 986 -33.78 46.26 33.24
N SER A 987 -34.09 46.75 34.46
CA SER A 987 -33.09 47.05 35.48
C SER A 987 -33.64 46.70 36.87
N ILE A 988 -33.01 45.72 37.51
CA ILE A 988 -33.35 45.22 38.85
C ILE A 988 -33.31 46.36 39.88
N TRP A 989 -32.31 47.23 39.79
CA TRP A 989 -32.11 48.37 40.70
C TRP A 989 -33.26 49.39 40.69
N ARG A 990 -33.88 49.67 39.54
CA ARG A 990 -35.05 50.57 39.43
C ARG A 990 -36.31 50.00 40.09
N LEU A 991 -36.39 48.68 40.22
CA LEU A 991 -37.51 47.96 40.84
C LEU A 991 -37.30 47.85 42.35
N ILE A 992 -36.08 47.51 42.80
CA ILE A 992 -35.70 47.50 44.23
C ILE A 992 -35.85 48.89 44.86
N GLY A 993 -35.43 49.96 44.16
CA GLY A 993 -35.57 51.33 44.66
C GLY A 993 -37.04 51.76 44.90
N ARG A 994 -37.99 51.22 44.13
CA ARG A 994 -39.44 51.45 44.35
C ARG A 994 -39.97 50.69 45.56
N ALA A 995 -39.50 49.46 45.80
CA ALA A 995 -39.88 48.66 46.96
C ALA A 995 -39.34 49.26 48.28
N LEU A 996 -38.07 49.68 48.31
CA LEU A 996 -37.43 50.27 49.49
C LEU A 996 -38.01 51.64 49.88
N LYS A 997 -38.42 52.46 48.90
CA LYS A 997 -39.03 53.78 49.16
C LYS A 997 -40.35 53.69 49.95
N ASN A 998 -41.10 52.59 49.77
CA ASN A 998 -42.39 52.37 50.45
C ASN A 998 -42.23 51.87 51.90
N LEU A 999 -41.05 51.41 52.29
CA LEU A 999 -40.75 50.88 53.63
C LEU A 999 -40.29 51.96 54.64
N LEU A 1000 -40.13 53.22 54.22
CA LEU A 1000 -39.38 54.27 54.96
C LEU A 1000 -40.25 55.41 55.54
N VAL A 1001 -41.39 55.12 56.19
CA VAL A 1001 -42.14 56.15 56.96
C VAL A 1001 -42.69 55.59 58.28
N LYS A 1002 -41.93 55.73 59.39
CA LYS A 1002 -42.36 56.17 60.76
C LYS A 1002 -41.26 56.01 61.85
N ALA A 1003 -40.99 57.13 62.52
CA ALA A 1003 -40.49 57.36 63.90
C ALA A 1003 -39.18 56.74 64.47
N ALA A 1004 -38.15 57.60 64.56
CA ALA A 1004 -37.44 58.17 65.73
C ALA A 1004 -37.05 57.40 67.05
N THR A 1005 -35.81 57.72 67.46
CA THR A 1005 -35.12 57.81 68.79
C THR A 1005 -34.49 56.57 69.48
N SER A 1006 -33.18 56.72 69.75
CA SER A 1006 -32.14 55.79 70.26
C SER A 1006 -32.05 55.75 71.81
N PRO A 1007 -31.50 54.68 72.44
CA PRO A 1007 -30.34 54.87 73.33
C PRO A 1007 -29.32 53.69 73.48
N PHE A 1008 -28.10 54.01 73.93
CA PHE A 1008 -26.91 53.17 74.23
C PHE A 1008 -26.90 52.53 75.64
N ALA A 1009 -26.02 51.52 75.87
CA ALA A 1009 -25.01 51.34 76.97
C ALA A 1009 -24.81 49.84 77.36
N LEU A 1010 -23.64 49.23 77.10
CA LEU A 1010 -22.49 48.95 78.02
C LEU A 1010 -22.74 47.89 79.12
N LEU A 1011 -21.85 46.88 79.25
CA LEU A 1011 -21.06 46.57 80.46
C LEU A 1011 -20.18 45.31 80.34
N SER A 1012 -19.16 45.30 81.19
CA SER A 1012 -17.91 44.52 81.21
C SER A 1012 -17.89 43.36 82.22
N SER A 1013 -16.98 42.41 81.95
CA SER A 1013 -16.12 41.66 82.89
C SER A 1013 -16.48 40.21 83.33
N ILE A 1014 -15.39 39.47 83.64
CA ILE A 1014 -15.22 38.18 84.37
C ILE A 1014 -14.78 37.03 83.42
N GLY A 1015 -13.72 36.24 83.65
CA GLY A 1015 -12.82 36.02 84.79
C GLY A 1015 -11.69 35.04 84.40
N GLY A 1016 -10.60 35.02 85.18
CA GLY A 1016 -9.27 34.54 84.77
C GLY A 1016 -8.95 33.03 84.86
N GLY A 1017 -7.76 32.68 84.35
CA GLY A 1017 -7.23 31.31 84.35
C GLY A 1017 -5.93 31.09 83.56
N GLY A 1018 -4.82 31.74 83.95
CA GLY A 1018 -3.46 31.18 84.00
C GLY A 1018 -2.71 30.57 82.78
N GLN A 1019 -3.30 30.34 81.62
CA GLN A 1019 -2.58 30.07 80.36
C GLN A 1019 -3.30 30.77 79.21
N ASP A 1020 -2.54 31.58 78.47
CA ASP A 1020 -3.09 32.51 77.50
C ASP A 1020 -3.29 31.82 76.15
N PHE A 1021 -4.48 31.26 75.94
CA PHE A 1021 -4.90 30.71 74.65
C PHE A 1021 -5.40 31.78 73.68
N SER A 1022 -5.22 33.09 73.99
CA SER A 1022 -5.76 34.18 73.18
C SER A 1022 -4.94 34.51 71.93
N VAL A 1023 -3.75 33.91 71.70
CA VAL A 1023 -2.87 34.26 70.58
C VAL A 1023 -2.16 33.05 69.94
N ILE A 1024 -2.05 33.03 68.60
CA ILE A 1024 -1.12 32.21 67.80
C ILE A 1024 -0.14 33.12 67.05
N ASP A 1025 1.15 32.89 67.22
CA ASP A 1025 2.19 33.66 66.52
C ASP A 1025 2.47 33.11 65.12
N PHE A 1026 2.79 33.99 64.17
CA PHE A 1026 3.20 33.66 62.80
C PHE A 1026 4.58 34.25 62.48
N ALA A 1027 5.31 33.61 61.58
CA ALA A 1027 6.54 34.16 61.03
C ALA A 1027 6.25 35.38 60.13
N PRO A 1028 7.12 36.42 60.11
CA PRO A 1028 6.90 37.59 59.27
C PRO A 1028 6.72 37.24 57.78
N GLY A 1029 5.64 37.73 57.16
CA GLY A 1029 5.29 37.53 55.76
C GLY A 1029 4.60 36.21 55.42
N SER A 1030 4.48 35.28 56.37
CA SER A 1030 3.92 33.94 56.14
C SER A 1030 2.56 33.75 56.83
N SER A 1031 1.67 33.01 56.16
CA SER A 1031 0.41 32.49 56.68
C SER A 1031 0.48 30.99 57.03
N GLU A 1032 1.65 30.35 56.91
CA GLU A 1032 1.84 28.94 57.30
C GLU A 1032 1.89 28.78 58.83
N LEU A 1033 1.18 27.77 59.35
CA LEU A 1033 1.15 27.40 60.77
C LEU A 1033 2.56 26.94 61.24
N PRO A 1034 3.18 27.60 62.24
CA PRO A 1034 4.49 27.20 62.74
C PRO A 1034 4.47 25.83 63.43
N VAL A 1035 5.59 25.10 63.30
CA VAL A 1035 5.78 23.77 63.89
C VAL A 1035 5.77 23.88 65.43
N GLY A 1036 4.66 23.48 66.05
CA GLY A 1036 4.47 23.48 67.52
C GLY A 1036 3.14 24.08 68.00
N GLU A 1037 2.53 24.97 67.21
CA GLU A 1037 1.27 25.67 67.58
C GLU A 1037 0.01 24.82 67.36
N GLU A 1038 0.09 23.76 66.53
CA GLU A 1038 -1.01 22.81 66.30
C GLU A 1038 -1.55 22.19 67.60
N LYS A 1039 -0.67 21.87 68.57
CA LYS A 1039 -1.09 21.30 69.87
C LYS A 1039 -1.93 22.25 70.71
N LYS A 1040 -1.66 23.56 70.64
CA LYS A 1040 -2.46 24.59 71.35
C LYS A 1040 -3.84 24.72 70.73
N LEU A 1041 -3.92 24.72 69.39
CA LEU A 1041 -5.19 24.76 68.66
C LEU A 1041 -6.06 23.52 68.91
N THR A 1042 -5.47 22.32 68.99
CA THR A 1042 -6.22 21.10 69.35
C THR A 1042 -6.77 21.15 70.78
N GLN A 1043 -6.02 21.73 71.75
CA GLN A 1043 -6.52 21.92 73.11
C GLN A 1043 -7.62 22.97 73.20
N LEU A 1044 -7.49 24.09 72.47
CA LEU A 1044 -8.52 25.13 72.36
C LEU A 1044 -9.81 24.56 71.77
N ALA A 1045 -9.72 23.72 70.74
CA ALA A 1045 -10.86 23.04 70.14
C ALA A 1045 -11.64 22.19 71.17
N LYS A 1046 -10.92 21.42 72.00
CA LYS A 1046 -11.51 20.60 73.06
C LYS A 1046 -12.23 21.42 74.14
N VAL A 1047 -11.65 22.55 74.56
CA VAL A 1047 -12.28 23.46 75.55
C VAL A 1047 -13.58 24.08 75.02
N LEU A 1048 -13.64 24.38 73.72
CA LEU A 1048 -14.82 24.95 73.05
C LEU A 1048 -15.90 23.89 72.74
N GLU A 1049 -15.52 22.61 72.65
CA GLU A 1049 -16.44 21.48 72.57
C GLU A 1049 -17.16 21.27 73.91
N ASP A 1050 -16.42 21.31 75.04
CA ASP A 1050 -16.96 21.16 76.41
C ASP A 1050 -17.88 22.33 76.83
N ARG A 1051 -17.84 23.47 76.11
CA ARG A 1051 -18.64 24.68 76.41
C ARG A 1051 -19.52 25.08 75.23
N PRO A 1052 -20.69 24.44 75.05
CA PRO A 1052 -21.52 24.58 73.84
C PRO A 1052 -22.05 26.01 73.58
N GLY A 1053 -22.08 26.89 74.59
CA GLY A 1053 -22.58 28.26 74.48
C GLY A 1053 -21.55 29.33 74.07
N LEU A 1054 -20.26 28.99 73.94
CA LEU A 1054 -19.21 29.94 73.58
C LEU A 1054 -18.97 29.96 72.06
N LYS A 1055 -18.93 31.18 71.49
CA LYS A 1055 -18.47 31.45 70.13
C LYS A 1055 -17.08 32.11 70.19
N LEU A 1056 -16.26 31.93 69.17
CA LEU A 1056 -14.89 32.43 69.10
C LEU A 1056 -14.74 33.37 67.90
N GLU A 1057 -14.29 34.59 68.14
CA GLU A 1057 -13.83 35.50 67.10
C GLU A 1057 -12.33 35.28 66.86
N VAL A 1058 -11.91 35.19 65.60
CA VAL A 1058 -10.51 34.98 65.16
C VAL A 1058 -10.09 36.18 64.33
N LYS A 1059 -9.03 36.88 64.75
CA LYS A 1059 -8.52 38.10 64.08
C LYS A 1059 -7.07 37.95 63.69
N GLY A 1060 -6.74 38.22 62.44
CA GLY A 1060 -5.36 38.20 61.95
C GLY A 1060 -4.72 39.59 62.00
N PHE A 1061 -3.44 39.64 62.38
CA PHE A 1061 -2.65 40.87 62.48
C PHE A 1061 -1.34 40.77 61.71
N VAL A 1062 -0.83 41.93 61.32
CA VAL A 1062 0.45 42.10 60.64
C VAL A 1062 1.33 43.15 61.32
N ASP A 1063 2.63 42.91 61.31
CA ASP A 1063 3.68 43.83 61.71
C ASP A 1063 4.03 44.77 60.54
N LYS A 1064 3.63 46.04 60.66
CA LYS A 1064 3.92 47.09 59.67
C LYS A 1064 5.41 47.23 59.31
N GLY A 1065 6.31 46.89 60.23
CA GLY A 1065 7.76 46.99 60.03
C GLY A 1065 8.39 45.72 59.44
N LYS A 1066 7.86 44.53 59.74
CA LYS A 1066 8.51 43.24 59.43
C LYS A 1066 7.79 42.39 58.39
N ASP A 1067 6.46 42.44 58.33
CA ASP A 1067 5.67 41.63 57.39
C ASP A 1067 5.87 42.00 55.91
N PRO A 1068 6.06 43.28 55.51
CA PRO A 1068 6.24 43.62 54.10
C PRO A 1068 7.47 42.98 53.44
N GLU A 1069 8.59 42.86 54.16
CA GLU A 1069 9.80 42.23 53.62
C GLU A 1069 9.67 40.71 53.52
N GLY A 1070 9.11 40.07 54.56
CA GLY A 1070 8.83 38.64 54.54
C GLY A 1070 7.86 38.26 53.42
N TYR A 1071 6.81 39.06 53.22
CA TYR A 1071 5.78 38.78 52.21
C TYR A 1071 6.33 38.84 50.78
N ARG A 1072 7.28 39.76 50.50
CA ARG A 1072 7.98 39.81 49.20
C ARG A 1072 8.78 38.54 48.92
N GLN A 1073 9.42 37.98 49.94
CA GLN A 1073 10.18 36.74 49.80
C GLN A 1073 9.24 35.58 49.50
N GLU A 1074 8.07 35.54 50.15
CA GLU A 1074 7.09 34.48 49.95
C GLU A 1074 6.41 34.57 48.57
N LEU A 1075 6.09 35.78 48.11
CA LEU A 1075 5.62 36.01 46.74
C LEU A 1075 6.64 35.56 45.68
N LEU A 1076 7.93 35.82 45.92
CA LEU A 1076 8.98 35.35 45.01
C LEU A 1076 9.01 33.81 44.96
N ASN A 1077 8.93 33.15 46.12
CA ASN A 1077 8.89 31.68 46.17
C ASN A 1077 7.68 31.11 45.43
N LYS A 1078 6.48 31.69 45.62
CA LYS A 1078 5.26 31.32 44.87
C LYS A 1078 5.46 31.48 43.35
N LYS A 1079 6.06 32.58 42.90
CA LYS A 1079 6.36 32.81 41.47
C LYS A 1079 7.35 31.80 40.90
N VAL A 1080 8.39 31.45 41.65
CA VAL A 1080 9.39 30.44 41.23
C VAL A 1080 8.78 29.04 41.14
N LYS A 1081 7.95 28.64 42.12
CA LYS A 1081 7.21 27.36 42.08
C LYS A 1081 6.25 27.30 40.88
N ASN A 1082 5.56 28.40 40.58
CA ASN A 1082 4.67 28.49 39.42
C ASN A 1082 5.43 28.32 38.08
N GLU A 1083 6.60 28.94 37.91
CA GLU A 1083 7.41 28.74 36.70
C GLU A 1083 7.93 27.31 36.57
N LYS A 1084 8.26 26.65 37.70
CA LYS A 1084 8.58 25.21 37.69
C LYS A 1084 7.39 24.37 37.23
N PHE A 1085 6.20 24.64 37.78
CA PHE A 1085 4.98 23.93 37.39
C PHE A 1085 4.68 24.10 35.89
N LEU A 1086 4.72 25.33 35.37
CA LEU A 1086 4.51 25.60 33.94
C LEU A 1086 5.53 24.90 33.03
N TYR A 1087 6.78 24.78 33.47
CA TYR A 1087 7.80 24.02 32.76
C TYR A 1087 7.48 22.52 32.73
N LEU A 1088 7.09 21.93 33.87
CA LEU A 1088 6.70 20.52 33.94
C LEU A 1088 5.47 20.22 33.07
N VAL A 1089 4.52 21.15 32.97
CA VAL A 1089 3.35 21.06 32.08
C VAL A 1089 3.80 21.03 30.61
N LYS A 1090 4.69 21.93 30.20
CA LYS A 1090 5.19 22.00 28.82
C LYS A 1090 5.97 20.75 28.40
N GLU A 1091 6.74 20.17 29.32
CA GLU A 1091 7.52 18.95 29.09
C GLU A 1091 6.73 17.65 29.32
N GLN A 1092 5.44 17.72 29.67
CA GLN A 1092 4.57 16.57 29.99
C GLN A 1092 5.08 15.70 31.15
N GLN A 1093 5.69 16.32 32.16
CA GLN A 1093 6.27 15.65 33.33
C GLN A 1093 5.45 15.79 34.62
N THR A 1094 4.27 16.43 34.56
CA THR A 1094 3.35 16.53 35.71
C THR A 1094 2.72 15.19 36.05
N LYS A 1095 2.60 14.90 37.34
CA LYS A 1095 1.86 13.77 37.90
C LYS A 1095 0.50 14.21 38.42
N GLU A 1096 -0.38 13.24 38.63
CA GLU A 1096 -1.70 13.44 39.22
C GLU A 1096 -1.56 14.10 40.61
N GLY A 1097 -2.22 15.24 40.81
CA GLY A 1097 -2.15 16.05 42.03
C GLY A 1097 -1.08 17.16 42.03
N ASP A 1098 -0.20 17.27 41.03
CA ASP A 1098 0.78 18.37 40.96
C ASP A 1098 0.07 19.73 40.73
N SER A 1099 0.44 20.75 41.50
CA SER A 1099 -0.04 22.13 41.42
C SER A 1099 1.11 23.13 41.58
N SER A 1100 0.89 24.40 41.27
CA SER A 1100 1.89 25.45 41.51
C SER A 1100 2.26 25.63 42.99
N GLU A 1101 1.45 25.11 43.92
CA GLU A 1101 1.64 25.28 45.37
C GLU A 1101 2.45 24.14 46.01
N ASN A 1102 2.25 22.90 45.53
CA ASN A 1102 2.83 21.68 46.11
C ASN A 1102 4.09 21.16 45.38
N VAL A 1103 4.49 21.80 44.28
CA VAL A 1103 5.72 21.46 43.55
C VAL A 1103 6.96 21.80 44.40
N GLN A 1104 7.77 20.78 44.67
CA GLN A 1104 9.03 20.92 45.41
C GLN A 1104 10.13 21.53 44.54
N LEU A 1105 11.01 22.38 45.09
CA LEU A 1105 12.13 23.01 44.37
C LEU A 1105 13.47 22.53 44.96
N SER A 1106 14.37 22.01 44.12
CA SER A 1106 15.78 21.83 44.48
C SER A 1106 16.57 23.14 44.31
N ALA A 1107 17.77 23.21 44.89
CA ALA A 1107 18.63 24.40 44.82
C ALA A 1107 19.04 24.77 43.37
N GLU A 1108 19.32 23.77 42.53
CA GLU A 1108 19.68 23.97 41.12
C GLU A 1108 18.48 24.45 40.28
N GLU A 1109 17.29 23.89 40.56
CA GLU A 1109 16.04 24.30 39.91
C GLU A 1109 15.61 25.71 40.33
N TYR A 1110 15.84 26.09 41.59
CA TYR A 1110 15.54 27.43 42.08
C TYR A 1110 16.25 28.51 41.24
N SER A 1111 17.56 28.34 40.96
CA SER A 1111 18.32 29.28 40.12
C SER A 1111 17.74 29.39 38.70
N LYS A 1112 17.42 28.25 38.08
CA LYS A 1112 16.82 28.19 36.73
C LYS A 1112 15.49 28.94 36.66
N PHE A 1113 14.59 28.68 37.61
CA PHE A 1113 13.26 29.28 37.61
C PHE A 1113 13.25 30.71 38.14
N LEU A 1114 14.14 31.07 39.06
CA LEU A 1114 14.40 32.46 39.48
C LEU A 1114 14.80 33.33 38.28
N LYS A 1115 15.66 32.81 37.38
CA LYS A 1115 16.03 33.50 36.15
C LYS A 1115 14.86 33.66 35.18
N ALA A 1116 13.97 32.68 35.11
CA ALA A 1116 12.74 32.78 34.31
C ALA A 1116 11.80 33.87 34.85
N VAL A 1117 11.57 33.88 36.17
CA VAL A 1117 10.82 34.95 36.87
C VAL A 1117 11.48 36.31 36.60
N TYR A 1118 12.80 36.43 36.81
CA TYR A 1118 13.55 37.67 36.57
C TYR A 1118 13.37 38.19 35.14
N LYS A 1119 13.36 37.33 34.12
CA LYS A 1119 13.14 37.75 32.73
C LYS A 1119 11.70 38.20 32.48
N LYS A 1120 10.72 37.58 33.12
CA LYS A 1120 9.28 37.84 32.94
C LYS A 1120 8.77 39.08 33.67
N GLU A 1121 9.34 39.41 34.82
CA GLU A 1121 8.90 40.55 35.64
C GLU A 1121 9.05 41.90 34.95
N LYS A 1122 8.11 42.82 35.16
CA LYS A 1122 8.08 44.12 34.47
C LYS A 1122 8.62 45.23 35.38
N PHE A 1123 9.94 45.37 35.44
CA PHE A 1123 10.63 46.50 36.10
C PHE A 1123 11.91 46.90 35.31
N PRO A 1124 12.49 48.08 35.54
CA PRO A 1124 13.73 48.49 34.88
C PRO A 1124 14.89 47.55 35.22
N LYS A 1125 15.39 46.82 34.22
CA LYS A 1125 16.50 45.87 34.39
C LYS A 1125 17.79 46.44 33.81
N PRO A 1126 18.94 46.25 34.46
CA PRO A 1126 20.23 46.63 33.90
C PRO A 1126 20.43 45.92 32.56
N ARG A 1127 20.76 46.70 31.54
CA ARG A 1127 21.06 46.20 30.19
C ARG A 1127 22.56 46.20 29.97
N ASN A 1128 23.05 45.25 29.18
CA ASN A 1128 24.43 45.27 28.71
C ASN A 1128 24.61 46.32 27.60
N VAL A 1129 25.84 46.50 27.15
CA VAL A 1129 26.23 47.46 26.10
C VAL A 1129 25.51 47.23 24.74
N LEU A 1130 24.86 46.07 24.55
CA LEU A 1130 24.09 45.70 23.37
C LEU A 1130 22.57 45.87 23.56
N GLY A 1131 22.12 46.46 24.67
CA GLY A 1131 20.71 46.70 24.95
C GLY A 1131 19.92 45.46 25.40
N MET A 1132 20.58 44.33 25.65
CA MET A 1132 19.97 43.10 26.19
C MET A 1132 20.01 43.10 27.73
N VAL A 1133 19.01 42.49 28.37
CA VAL A 1133 18.95 42.35 29.84
C VAL A 1133 20.19 41.59 30.34
N LYS A 1134 20.93 42.18 31.29
CA LYS A 1134 22.15 41.59 31.87
C LYS A 1134 21.81 40.36 32.71
N ASP A 1135 22.63 39.31 32.59
CA ASP A 1135 22.54 38.11 33.42
C ASP A 1135 23.17 38.40 34.78
N LEU A 1136 22.41 38.23 35.87
CA LEU A 1136 22.83 38.59 37.23
C LEU A 1136 22.90 37.34 38.11
N PRO A 1137 23.78 37.31 39.13
CA PRO A 1137 23.77 36.26 40.15
C PRO A 1137 22.42 36.17 40.86
N ASP A 1138 22.05 34.98 41.36
CA ASP A 1138 20.75 34.72 42.01
C ASP A 1138 20.42 35.73 43.12
N ASN A 1139 21.40 36.10 43.94
CA ASN A 1139 21.22 37.08 45.01
C ASN A 1139 20.88 38.49 44.48
N GLU A 1140 21.41 38.88 43.33
CA GLU A 1140 21.11 40.17 42.69
C GLU A 1140 19.75 40.14 41.99
N MET A 1141 19.41 39.04 41.30
CA MET A 1141 18.08 38.85 40.72
C MET A 1141 17.00 38.88 41.81
N LYS A 1142 17.22 38.16 42.92
CA LYS A 1142 16.34 38.14 44.09
C LYS A 1142 16.19 39.53 44.69
N LYS A 1143 17.30 40.26 44.91
CA LYS A 1143 17.25 41.64 45.42
C LYS A 1143 16.47 42.57 44.51
N LEU A 1144 16.67 42.49 43.19
CA LEU A 1144 15.94 43.33 42.23
C LEU A 1144 14.44 43.00 42.19
N ILE A 1145 14.08 41.72 42.18
CA ILE A 1145 12.66 41.32 42.19
C ILE A 1145 12.01 41.77 43.50
N ILE A 1146 12.64 41.53 44.65
CA ILE A 1146 12.12 41.95 45.97
C ILE A 1146 12.00 43.49 46.03
N ALA A 1147 13.04 44.23 45.66
CA ALA A 1147 13.04 45.69 45.73
C ALA A 1147 11.95 46.34 44.85
N ASN A 1148 11.57 45.68 43.74
CA ASN A 1148 10.52 46.15 42.83
C ASN A 1148 9.16 45.49 43.09
N THR A 1149 9.05 44.59 44.07
CA THR A 1149 7.77 44.00 44.48
C THR A 1149 7.10 44.97 45.45
N VAL A 1150 6.05 45.64 44.97
CA VAL A 1150 5.20 46.50 45.80
C VAL A 1150 4.33 45.60 46.68
N VAL A 1151 4.40 45.81 48.00
CA VAL A 1151 3.49 45.22 48.97
C VAL A 1151 2.74 46.38 49.59
N GLY A 1152 1.50 46.55 49.16
CA GLY A 1152 0.61 47.60 49.62
C GLY A 1152 -0.31 47.11 50.73
N GLU A 1153 -1.26 47.97 51.07
CA GLU A 1153 -2.24 47.70 52.13
C GLU A 1153 -3.07 46.44 51.84
N ASN A 1154 -3.41 46.19 50.57
CA ASN A 1154 -4.23 45.05 50.15
C ASN A 1154 -3.52 43.71 50.38
N GLU A 1155 -2.23 43.62 50.04
CA GLU A 1155 -1.43 42.41 50.25
C GLU A 1155 -1.30 42.08 51.73
N LEU A 1156 -1.12 43.09 52.59
CA LEU A 1156 -1.03 42.92 54.03
C LEU A 1156 -2.38 42.59 54.68
N GLN A 1157 -3.49 43.14 54.17
CA GLN A 1157 -4.84 42.73 54.55
C GLN A 1157 -5.14 41.29 54.14
N SER A 1158 -4.67 40.86 52.96
CA SER A 1158 -4.79 39.47 52.54
C SER A 1158 -3.96 38.55 53.42
N LEU A 1159 -2.71 38.90 53.74
CA LEU A 1159 -1.87 38.12 54.67
C LEU A 1159 -2.51 37.97 56.06
N ALA A 1160 -3.09 39.05 56.60
CA ALA A 1160 -3.82 39.01 57.87
C ALA A 1160 -5.03 38.05 57.79
N ARG A 1161 -5.81 38.12 56.72
CA ARG A 1161 -6.95 37.23 56.49
C ARG A 1161 -6.54 35.78 56.31
N GLU A 1162 -5.50 35.50 55.53
CA GLU A 1162 -4.95 34.16 55.30
C GLU A 1162 -4.49 33.51 56.62
N ARG A 1163 -3.86 34.27 57.52
CA ARG A 1163 -3.47 33.78 58.85
C ARG A 1163 -4.69 33.38 59.69
N ALA A 1164 -5.71 34.24 59.76
CA ALA A 1164 -6.94 33.94 60.48
C ALA A 1164 -7.67 32.73 59.89
N ALA A 1165 -7.77 32.66 58.56
CA ALA A 1165 -8.36 31.53 57.84
C ALA A 1165 -7.61 30.22 58.12
N THR A 1166 -6.27 30.23 58.06
CA THR A 1166 -5.44 29.05 58.36
C THR A 1166 -5.71 28.48 59.75
N VAL A 1167 -5.95 29.35 60.74
CA VAL A 1167 -6.30 28.95 62.11
C VAL A 1167 -7.73 28.42 62.20
N ILE A 1168 -8.70 29.08 61.54
CA ILE A 1168 -10.10 28.63 61.47
C ILE A 1168 -10.18 27.24 60.81
N ASP A 1169 -9.51 27.07 59.67
CA ASP A 1169 -9.47 25.83 58.90
C ASP A 1169 -8.90 24.69 59.74
N PHE A 1170 -7.85 24.94 60.51
CA PHE A 1170 -7.30 23.94 61.42
C PHE A 1170 -8.33 23.54 62.51
N LEU A 1171 -8.98 24.52 63.15
CA LEU A 1171 -9.96 24.29 64.22
C LEU A 1171 -11.20 23.53 63.72
N VAL A 1172 -11.61 23.74 62.47
CA VAL A 1172 -12.72 23.01 61.84
C VAL A 1172 -12.26 21.62 61.38
N ALA A 1173 -11.24 21.54 60.52
CA ALA A 1173 -10.86 20.32 59.83
C ALA A 1173 -10.14 19.29 60.73
N LYS A 1174 -9.23 19.75 61.59
CA LYS A 1174 -8.48 18.89 62.52
C LYS A 1174 -9.03 18.97 63.96
N GLY A 1175 -9.60 20.11 64.36
CA GLY A 1175 -10.15 20.33 65.70
C GLY A 1175 -11.59 19.86 65.89
N GLY A 1176 -12.35 19.58 64.82
CA GLY A 1176 -13.72 19.06 64.90
C GLY A 1176 -14.78 20.05 65.36
N LEU A 1177 -14.47 21.35 65.42
CA LEU A 1177 -15.43 22.38 65.84
C LEU A 1177 -16.44 22.71 64.73
N PRO A 1178 -17.73 22.94 65.07
CA PRO A 1178 -18.70 23.48 64.12
C PRO A 1178 -18.30 24.88 63.66
N ALA A 1179 -18.24 25.12 62.35
CA ALA A 1179 -17.86 26.41 61.76
C ALA A 1179 -18.72 27.59 62.27
N GLU A 1180 -20.00 27.34 62.59
CA GLU A 1180 -20.94 28.33 63.16
C GLU A 1180 -20.53 28.92 64.52
N LYS A 1181 -19.54 28.30 65.19
CA LYS A 1181 -18.97 28.82 66.44
C LYS A 1181 -17.77 29.73 66.21
N LEU A 1182 -17.25 29.85 64.99
CA LEU A 1182 -16.05 30.61 64.65
C LEU A 1182 -16.44 31.82 63.80
N PHE A 1183 -15.95 33.00 64.16
CA PHE A 1183 -16.21 34.26 63.45
C PHE A 1183 -14.88 34.88 63.06
N GLN A 1184 -14.67 35.18 61.79
CA GLN A 1184 -13.52 36.00 61.42
C GLN A 1184 -13.85 37.46 61.75
N GLY A 1185 -13.06 38.05 62.64
CA GLY A 1185 -13.22 39.45 63.03
C GLY A 1185 -12.40 40.37 62.13
N SER A 1186 -12.93 41.58 61.88
CA SER A 1186 -12.21 42.68 61.26
C SER A 1186 -11.73 43.66 62.33
N GLU A 1187 -10.46 44.07 62.26
CA GLU A 1187 -9.91 45.15 63.08
C GLU A 1187 -8.77 45.81 62.30
N ASN A 1188 -8.23 46.92 62.80
CA ASN A 1188 -7.00 47.46 62.27
C ASN A 1188 -5.89 46.40 62.38
N ILE A 1189 -5.49 45.85 61.22
CA ILE A 1189 -4.51 44.78 61.10
C ILE A 1189 -3.15 45.12 61.72
N TYR A 1190 -2.88 46.40 62.02
CA TYR A 1190 -1.66 46.89 62.67
C TYR A 1190 -1.80 47.14 64.18
N LYS A 1191 -2.92 46.76 64.81
CA LYS A 1191 -3.14 46.97 66.25
C LYS A 1191 -2.05 46.24 67.07
N ALA A 1192 -1.43 46.99 67.99
CA ALA A 1192 -0.42 46.45 68.89
C ALA A 1192 -1.05 45.42 69.86
N PRO A 1193 -0.32 44.34 70.20
CA PRO A 1193 -0.79 43.36 71.17
C PRO A 1193 -0.95 43.98 72.57
N GLU A 1194 -1.87 43.45 73.37
CA GLU A 1194 -2.09 43.91 74.76
C GLU A 1194 -0.86 43.65 75.67
N LYS A 1195 -0.06 42.63 75.33
CA LYS A 1195 1.23 42.34 75.98
C LYS A 1195 2.38 42.82 75.09
N GLU A 1196 3.25 43.66 75.64
CA GLU A 1196 4.39 44.24 74.92
C GLU A 1196 5.40 43.18 74.40
N SER A 1197 5.37 41.96 74.96
CA SER A 1197 6.23 40.84 74.58
C SER A 1197 5.65 39.91 73.49
N ALA A 1198 4.40 40.10 73.03
CA ALA A 1198 3.77 39.23 72.03
C ALA A 1198 4.11 39.63 70.59
N SER A 1199 4.08 38.68 69.65
CA SER A 1199 4.38 38.96 68.23
C SER A 1199 3.36 39.92 67.63
N ARG A 1200 3.81 40.85 66.78
CA ARG A 1200 2.88 41.69 66.00
C ARG A 1200 2.28 40.92 64.80
N SER A 1201 2.98 39.91 64.30
CA SER A 1201 2.51 38.95 63.30
C SER A 1201 1.84 37.79 64.01
N ARG A 1202 0.52 37.87 64.22
CA ARG A 1202 -0.22 36.93 65.07
C ARG A 1202 -1.68 36.80 64.64
N VAL A 1203 -2.36 35.81 65.20
CA VAL A 1203 -3.81 35.68 65.22
C VAL A 1203 -4.27 35.75 66.67
N GLU A 1204 -5.26 36.59 66.97
CA GLU A 1204 -5.87 36.67 68.31
C GLU A 1204 -7.26 36.04 68.33
N PHE A 1205 -7.67 35.58 69.52
CA PHE A 1205 -8.99 35.00 69.77
C PHE A 1205 -9.76 35.77 70.84
N ASN A 1206 -11.02 36.09 70.55
CA ASN A 1206 -11.94 36.64 71.55
C ASN A 1206 -13.14 35.72 71.74
N ALA A 1207 -13.47 35.39 72.99
CA ALA A 1207 -14.69 34.69 73.30
C ALA A 1207 -15.89 35.64 73.20
N ILE A 1208 -16.88 35.28 72.37
CA ILE A 1208 -18.17 35.96 72.28
C ILE A 1208 -19.17 35.09 73.06
N ALA A 1209 -19.58 35.58 74.23
CA ALA A 1209 -20.71 35.01 74.98
C ALA A 1209 -22.02 35.62 74.46
N ARG A 1210 -23.08 34.80 74.43
CA ARG A 1210 -24.43 35.18 73.98
C ARG A 1210 -25.01 36.37 74.72
#